data_AF-A0A3N3DZL4-F1
#
_entry.id   AF-A0A3N3DZL4-F1
#
_cell.length_a   1.000
_cell.length_b   1.000
_cell.length_c   1.000
_cell.angle_alpha   90.00
_cell.angle_beta   90.00
_cell.angle_gamma   90.00
#
_symmetry.space_group_name_H-M   'P 1'
#
loop_
_entity.id
_entity.type
_entity.pdbx_description
1 polymer ?
#
loop_
_entity_poly.entity_id
_entity_poly.type
_entity_poly.pdbx_seq_one_letter_code
_entity_poly.pdbx_strand_id
1 'polypeptide(L)'
;MQGFFTPLSEQSCAEGQIARYQHSSGVSHYNLTGCDSGQHVGVFIVKTPCDDDSGLTHALEHLVFRKSALFPEPQTLFQLTTFSNININASTLNGLTCFHFSAKTEASLNLAIRYLLSGILAPRFNQQDVQQEVFNPETGGVIYHELCGYQSDEENHLLMQAIRGDQSAQRIHCYGGATDSIPVISLAALYQYHGKYYRPSNLTLLTSTNSCPAIHSAINQVCSLLDIDQMNQAELHRATSKPNQVQIPPTIPNRYFDNTNLVFTWWIDLAYFDSIQALATRLKEQVTELNGRLLPIIQDANAEHKFALRVVTSSANVESIHSLLIKSLQPLTASNTRFYHHNTKFNQAINKLLTIYFHHLHEDKHAEPEPITKSIISPPIISRLAKLTRAKLSDANQAKELSQTTSLQTLEQVSLINNLQENSDGSSRSVWQDFCHFKLDKQYNALRISDFIKKEYLVDNFTVGNSLVVNSQHIHSLPDIDHLVSQHPQMTIPSIPSLLTKLYTQLNENQKNKRLTSRCFKQLYATQIRKNRQNHKFNVMLTSVSLNFSELHSLCYVEVAEDHKLVAQLASQVIAASSPFLAARVTGECYCIGITYCESSNALYLYSAFDHWSESRAERLSIALSDIAKDSLYLELALNLAKQKLKQYTIKKFSCLNLAQQHSLNQLTIVRHDAEGLRLRLNQITPQVLKDFIEHLGTGLTIAK
;
A
#
# COMPACT_ATOMS: atom_id res chain seq x y z
N MET A 1 -14.85 37.60 5.61
CA MET A 1 -14.04 36.44 6.05
C MET A 1 -13.08 36.94 7.12
N GLN A 2 -13.41 36.82 8.41
CA GLN A 2 -12.39 36.98 9.46
C GLN A 2 -11.39 35.83 9.33
N GLY A 3 -10.10 36.15 9.33
CA GLY A 3 -9.03 35.19 9.04
C GLY A 3 -8.86 34.16 10.15
N PHE A 4 -9.51 33.00 10.01
CA PHE A 4 -9.31 31.86 10.91
C PHE A 4 -7.87 31.30 10.87
N PHE A 5 -7.08 31.67 9.85
CA PHE A 5 -5.67 31.39 9.74
C PHE A 5 -4.84 32.65 9.99
N THR A 6 -3.90 32.56 10.91
CA THR A 6 -2.88 33.58 11.13
C THR A 6 -1.59 33.17 10.42
N PRO A 7 -1.05 33.96 9.48
CA PRO A 7 0.28 33.73 8.94
C PRO A 7 1.32 34.02 10.02
N LEU A 8 2.31 33.13 10.18
CA LEU A 8 3.32 33.24 11.24
C LEU A 8 4.70 33.64 10.73
N SER A 9 5.20 32.96 9.70
CA SER A 9 6.56 33.17 9.18
C SER A 9 6.75 32.54 7.81
N GLU A 10 7.70 33.06 7.04
CA GLU A 10 8.26 32.40 5.86
C GLU A 10 9.73 32.04 6.12
N GLN A 11 10.11 30.81 5.80
CA GLN A 11 11.48 30.31 5.96
C GLN A 11 11.97 29.69 4.66
N SER A 12 13.18 30.06 4.24
CA SER A 12 13.87 29.39 3.14
C SER A 12 14.62 28.16 3.64
N CYS A 13 14.49 27.04 2.93
CA CYS A 13 15.27 25.83 3.12
C CYS A 13 15.87 25.37 1.78
N ALA A 14 16.70 24.32 1.79
CA ALA A 14 17.28 23.77 0.57
C ALA A 14 16.21 23.26 -0.41
N GLU A 15 15.04 22.89 0.11
CA GLU A 15 13.92 22.28 -0.60
C GLU A 15 12.94 23.31 -1.19
N GLY A 16 13.00 24.59 -0.78
CA GLY A 16 12.16 25.69 -1.25
C GLY A 16 11.79 26.69 -0.15
N GLN A 17 10.77 27.51 -0.42
CA GLN A 17 10.21 28.44 0.57
C GLN A 17 9.04 27.79 1.31
N ILE A 18 9.06 27.88 2.64
CA ILE A 18 8.04 27.30 3.52
C ILE A 18 7.25 28.46 4.13
N ALA A 19 5.96 28.54 3.82
CA ALA A 19 5.01 29.46 4.45
C ALA A 19 4.29 28.76 5.60
N ARG A 20 4.28 29.38 6.78
CA ARG A 20 3.65 28.85 8.00
C ARG A 20 2.36 29.59 8.34
N TYR A 21 1.33 28.82 8.64
CA TYR A 21 0.03 29.30 9.08
C TYR A 21 -0.44 28.53 10.31
N GLN A 22 -1.27 29.18 11.11
CA GLN A 22 -1.89 28.58 12.29
C GLN A 22 -3.41 28.80 12.22
N HIS A 23 -4.18 27.72 12.25
CA HIS A 23 -5.63 27.80 12.35
C HIS A 23 -6.04 28.10 13.80
N SER A 24 -7.14 28.83 13.98
CA SER A 24 -7.74 29.15 15.28
C SER A 24 -8.06 27.93 16.16
N SER A 25 -8.31 26.76 15.56
CA SER A 25 -8.51 25.51 16.31
C SER A 25 -7.23 24.92 16.92
N GLY A 26 -6.05 25.31 16.43
CA GLY A 26 -4.76 24.73 16.85
C GLY A 26 -4.02 23.97 15.75
N VAL A 27 -4.64 23.70 14.60
CA VAL A 27 -3.95 23.03 13.47
C VAL A 27 -2.84 23.92 12.90
N SER A 28 -1.60 23.42 12.91
CA SER A 28 -0.48 24.06 12.23
C SER A 28 -0.41 23.63 10.77
N HIS A 29 -0.19 24.57 9.85
CA HIS A 29 -0.08 24.29 8.42
C HIS A 29 1.20 24.90 7.84
N TYR A 30 2.01 24.08 7.19
CA TYR A 30 3.23 24.46 6.49
C TYR A 30 3.05 24.15 5.00
N ASN A 31 3.15 25.16 4.14
CA ASN A 31 3.07 24.96 2.69
C ASN A 31 4.42 25.27 2.04
N LEU A 32 4.93 24.29 1.28
CA LEU A 32 6.06 24.47 0.40
C LEU A 32 5.59 25.19 -0.87
N THR A 33 6.07 26.42 -1.08
CA THR A 33 5.74 27.26 -2.24
C THR A 33 6.77 27.05 -3.37
N GLY A 34 6.37 27.36 -4.62
CA GLY A 34 7.24 27.28 -5.79
C GLY A 34 7.38 25.88 -6.42
N CYS A 35 6.49 24.94 -6.10
CA CYS A 35 6.52 23.58 -6.67
C CYS A 35 5.51 23.44 -7.84
N ASP A 36 5.98 23.58 -9.08
CA ASP A 36 5.18 23.53 -10.34
C ASP A 36 4.78 22.10 -10.79
N SER A 37 4.42 21.23 -9.85
CA SER A 37 4.15 19.81 -10.19
C SER A 37 2.75 19.56 -10.81
N GLY A 38 1.87 20.56 -10.81
CA GLY A 38 0.47 20.41 -11.24
C GLY A 38 -0.36 19.43 -10.38
N GLN A 39 0.18 18.98 -9.24
CA GLN A 39 -0.44 18.07 -8.30
C GLN A 39 -0.39 18.67 -6.89
N HIS A 40 -1.48 18.52 -6.15
CA HIS A 40 -1.55 18.87 -4.74
C HIS A 40 -1.14 17.65 -3.92
N VAL A 41 -0.17 17.80 -3.03
CA VAL A 41 0.27 16.73 -2.13
C VAL A 41 0.33 17.24 -0.71
N GLY A 42 0.09 16.36 0.26
CA GLY A 42 0.23 16.72 1.65
C GLY A 42 0.30 15.54 2.61
N VAL A 43 0.73 15.84 3.83
CA VAL A 43 0.87 14.89 4.93
C VAL A 43 0.34 15.56 6.20
N PHE A 44 -0.64 14.93 6.83
CA PHE A 44 -0.99 15.23 8.22
C PHE A 44 -0.11 14.40 9.14
N ILE A 45 0.43 15.01 10.19
CA ILE A 45 1.30 14.37 11.17
C ILE A 45 0.75 14.63 12.56
N VAL A 46 0.56 13.55 13.32
CA VAL A 46 0.14 13.57 14.72
C VAL A 46 1.24 12.94 15.56
N LYS A 47 1.65 13.59 16.66
CA LYS A 47 2.55 12.96 17.64
C LYS A 47 1.78 11.91 18.44
N THR A 48 2.17 10.65 18.31
CA THR A 48 1.51 9.45 18.85
C THR A 48 2.53 8.56 19.56
N PRO A 49 3.03 8.97 20.75
CA PRO A 49 3.96 8.16 21.54
C PRO A 49 3.34 6.80 21.89
N CYS A 50 4.18 5.77 21.89
CA CYS A 50 3.78 4.40 22.14
C CYS A 50 4.49 3.87 23.39
N ASP A 51 3.72 3.51 24.41
CA ASP A 51 4.23 3.09 25.72
C ASP A 51 4.07 1.58 25.96
N ASP A 52 3.50 0.84 24.99
CA ASP A 52 3.28 -0.61 25.07
C ASP A 52 3.39 -1.34 23.72
N ASP A 53 3.32 -2.67 23.74
CA ASP A 53 3.41 -3.53 22.56
C ASP A 53 2.04 -3.97 22.01
N SER A 54 0.94 -3.31 22.43
CA SER A 54 -0.42 -3.75 22.11
C SER A 54 -0.75 -3.61 20.62
N GLY A 55 -0.14 -2.64 19.93
CA GLY A 55 -0.52 -2.21 18.60
C GLY A 55 -1.61 -1.14 18.57
N LEU A 56 -1.90 -0.50 19.72
CA LEU A 56 -2.99 0.47 19.84
C LEU A 56 -2.84 1.69 18.92
N THR A 57 -1.61 2.17 18.70
CA THR A 57 -1.33 3.30 17.80
C THR A 57 -1.66 2.95 16.35
N HIS A 58 -1.23 1.77 15.91
CA HIS A 58 -1.55 1.22 14.59
C HIS A 58 -3.05 0.94 14.42
N ALA A 59 -3.72 0.41 15.45
CA ALA A 59 -5.16 0.21 15.43
C ALA A 59 -5.93 1.52 15.24
N LEU A 60 -5.51 2.59 15.91
CA LEU A 60 -6.17 3.89 15.77
C LEU A 60 -5.91 4.53 14.40
N GLU A 61 -4.74 4.33 13.79
CA GLU A 61 -4.46 4.72 12.41
C GLU A 61 -5.52 4.14 11.44
N HIS A 62 -5.81 2.85 11.56
CA HIS A 62 -6.84 2.19 10.74
C HIS A 62 -8.25 2.71 11.03
N LEU A 63 -8.61 2.85 12.30
CA LEU A 63 -9.96 3.25 12.70
C LEU A 63 -10.31 4.69 12.29
N VAL A 64 -9.31 5.56 12.15
CA VAL A 64 -9.45 6.92 11.59
C VAL A 64 -9.97 6.90 10.15
N PHE A 65 -9.60 5.89 9.36
CA PHE A 65 -10.12 5.69 8.00
C PHE A 65 -11.44 4.95 7.93
N ARG A 66 -11.87 4.35 9.03
CA ARG A 66 -13.06 3.52 9.01
C ARG A 66 -14.29 4.39 8.92
N LYS A 67 -14.52 5.26 9.89
CA LYS A 67 -15.74 6.07 9.97
C LYS A 67 -15.44 7.35 10.74
N SER A 68 -16.15 8.41 10.38
CA SER A 68 -16.04 9.70 11.06
C SER A 68 -17.37 10.43 11.12
N ALA A 69 -17.40 11.55 11.82
CA ALA A 69 -18.57 12.40 11.93
C ALA A 69 -19.19 12.82 10.59
N LEU A 70 -18.34 13.22 9.63
CA LEU A 70 -18.78 13.67 8.30
C LEU A 70 -18.85 12.54 7.26
N PHE A 71 -18.18 11.41 7.52
CA PHE A 71 -18.12 10.25 6.62
C PHE A 71 -18.40 8.98 7.42
N PRO A 72 -19.69 8.65 7.66
CA PRO A 72 -20.08 7.56 8.56
C PRO A 72 -19.97 6.16 7.93
N GLU A 73 -19.71 6.07 6.62
CA GLU A 73 -19.71 4.81 5.89
C GLU A 73 -18.31 4.19 5.80
N PRO A 74 -18.13 2.89 6.16
CA PRO A 74 -16.83 2.23 6.20
C PRO A 74 -16.17 2.03 4.84
N GLN A 75 -16.92 2.15 3.75
CA GLN A 75 -16.42 2.00 2.38
C GLN A 75 -15.89 3.31 1.79
N THR A 76 -16.01 4.44 2.49
CA THR A 76 -15.75 5.78 1.94
C THR A 76 -14.33 5.90 1.36
N LEU A 77 -13.30 5.40 2.06
CA LEU A 77 -11.91 5.43 1.55
C LEU A 77 -11.78 4.79 0.17
N PHE A 78 -12.38 3.60 0.02
CA PHE A 78 -12.31 2.80 -1.20
C PHE A 78 -13.07 3.49 -2.33
N GLN A 79 -14.22 4.10 -2.04
CA GLN A 79 -14.99 4.87 -3.02
C GLN A 79 -14.24 6.11 -3.49
N LEU A 80 -13.64 6.86 -2.55
CA LEU A 80 -12.84 8.05 -2.87
C LEU A 80 -11.67 7.69 -3.78
N THR A 81 -10.87 6.71 -3.42
CA THR A 81 -9.70 6.29 -4.21
C THR A 81 -10.09 5.65 -5.55
N THR A 82 -11.27 5.00 -5.62
CA THR A 82 -11.77 4.37 -6.84
C THR A 82 -12.40 5.34 -7.82
N PHE A 83 -13.15 6.36 -7.39
CA PHE A 83 -13.87 7.25 -8.30
C PHE A 83 -13.24 8.63 -8.49
N SER A 84 -12.33 9.05 -7.61
CA SER A 84 -11.67 10.36 -7.71
C SER A 84 -10.21 10.25 -8.15
N ASN A 85 -9.56 11.41 -8.22
CA ASN A 85 -8.11 11.56 -8.41
C ASN A 85 -7.36 11.67 -7.08
N ILE A 86 -7.99 11.29 -5.97
CA ILE A 86 -7.40 11.26 -4.64
C ILE A 86 -6.63 9.94 -4.47
N ASN A 87 -5.42 10.05 -3.95
CA ASN A 87 -4.68 8.92 -3.37
C ASN A 87 -4.47 9.22 -1.89
N ILE A 88 -4.77 8.25 -1.02
CA ILE A 88 -4.62 8.36 0.43
C ILE A 88 -3.85 7.13 0.91
N ASN A 89 -2.93 7.33 1.84
CA ASN A 89 -2.25 6.27 2.58
C ASN A 89 -1.93 6.76 4.00
N ALA A 90 -1.47 5.89 4.88
CA ALA A 90 -0.93 6.28 6.19
C ALA A 90 0.29 5.44 6.56
N SER A 91 0.96 5.86 7.62
CA SER A 91 2.03 5.10 8.26
C SER A 91 2.15 5.48 9.72
N THR A 92 2.26 4.46 10.56
CA THR A 92 2.64 4.58 11.96
C THR A 92 4.15 4.38 12.10
N LEU A 93 4.83 5.37 12.66
CA LEU A 93 6.25 5.38 13.00
C LEU A 93 6.39 5.41 14.53
N ASN A 94 7.61 5.22 15.05
CA ASN A 94 7.85 5.39 16.47
C ASN A 94 7.56 6.85 16.91
N GLY A 95 6.46 7.05 17.64
CA GLY A 95 6.05 8.34 18.17
C GLY A 95 5.27 9.26 17.23
N LEU A 96 5.00 8.84 15.99
CA LEU A 96 4.31 9.65 14.98
C LEU A 96 3.36 8.81 14.13
N THR A 97 2.20 9.37 13.79
CA THR A 97 1.30 8.81 12.77
C THR A 97 1.12 9.81 11.65
N CYS A 98 1.40 9.38 10.42
CA CYS A 98 1.40 10.22 9.22
C CYS A 98 0.30 9.79 8.25
N PHE A 99 -0.58 10.71 7.85
CA PHE A 99 -1.64 10.48 6.86
C PHE A 99 -1.32 11.26 5.57
N HIS A 100 -1.01 10.52 4.51
CA HIS A 100 -0.53 11.04 3.23
C HIS A 100 -1.67 11.19 2.25
N PHE A 101 -1.65 12.24 1.44
CA PHE A 101 -2.57 12.35 0.31
C PHE A 101 -1.96 13.02 -0.92
N SER A 102 -2.57 12.74 -2.05
CA SER A 102 -2.39 13.55 -3.26
C SER A 102 -3.70 13.71 -4.02
N ALA A 103 -3.85 14.86 -4.69
CA ALA A 103 -5.02 15.23 -5.47
C ALA A 103 -4.60 16.04 -6.71
N LYS A 104 -5.37 15.99 -7.79
CA LYS A 104 -5.07 16.72 -9.04
C LYS A 104 -5.90 17.97 -9.27
N THR A 105 -6.97 18.15 -8.50
CA THR A 105 -7.93 19.26 -8.66
C THR A 105 -8.23 19.83 -7.29
N GLU A 106 -8.59 21.10 -7.20
CA GLU A 106 -8.99 21.73 -5.93
C GLU A 106 -10.19 21.03 -5.27
N ALA A 107 -11.17 20.55 -6.04
CA ALA A 107 -12.30 19.81 -5.50
C ALA A 107 -11.87 18.49 -4.82
N SER A 108 -10.98 17.73 -5.49
CA SER A 108 -10.37 16.52 -4.91
C SER A 108 -9.49 16.85 -3.70
N LEU A 109 -8.76 17.98 -3.71
CA LEU A 109 -7.95 18.44 -2.58
C LEU A 109 -8.85 18.75 -1.36
N ASN A 110 -9.90 19.54 -1.58
CA ASN A 110 -10.88 19.86 -0.53
C ASN A 110 -11.51 18.59 0.05
N LEU A 111 -11.94 17.65 -0.79
CA LEU A 111 -12.52 16.38 -0.35
C LEU A 111 -11.52 15.52 0.43
N ALA A 112 -10.26 15.43 -0.01
CA ALA A 112 -9.22 14.69 0.69
C ALA A 112 -8.94 15.28 2.09
N ILE A 113 -8.81 16.62 2.18
CA ILE A 113 -8.62 17.31 3.47
C ILE A 113 -9.82 17.08 4.39
N ARG A 114 -11.05 17.22 3.88
CA ARG A 114 -12.26 17.01 4.69
C ARG A 114 -12.36 15.59 5.22
N TYR A 115 -12.09 14.60 4.37
CA TYR A 115 -12.12 13.19 4.73
C TYR A 115 -11.09 12.86 5.82
N LEU A 116 -9.82 13.22 5.58
CA LEU A 116 -8.73 12.95 6.52
C LEU A 116 -8.93 13.69 7.84
N LEU A 117 -9.23 14.99 7.79
CA LEU A 117 -9.36 15.80 8.99
C LEU A 117 -10.55 15.37 9.86
N SER A 118 -11.67 15.00 9.25
CA SER A 118 -12.82 14.43 9.97
C SER A 118 -12.48 13.09 10.61
N GLY A 119 -11.77 12.21 9.91
CA GLY A 119 -11.29 10.94 10.47
C GLY A 119 -10.33 11.14 11.64
N ILE A 120 -9.33 12.02 11.47
CA ILE A 120 -8.28 12.29 12.47
C ILE A 120 -8.91 12.89 13.73
N LEU A 121 -9.78 13.90 13.60
CA LEU A 121 -10.26 14.68 14.74
C LEU A 121 -11.58 14.18 15.34
N ALA A 122 -12.43 13.50 14.56
CA ALA A 122 -13.73 13.03 15.00
C ALA A 122 -14.09 11.63 14.41
N PRO A 123 -13.26 10.61 14.67
CA PRO A 123 -13.57 9.24 14.26
C PRO A 123 -14.76 8.69 15.03
N ARG A 124 -15.53 7.80 14.40
CA ARG A 124 -16.72 7.16 14.97
C ARG A 124 -16.65 5.65 14.81
N PHE A 125 -16.21 4.95 15.83
CA PHE A 125 -16.13 3.49 15.81
C PHE A 125 -16.76 2.89 17.08
N ASN A 126 -17.37 1.73 16.93
CA ASN A 126 -17.95 0.99 18.05
C ASN A 126 -17.22 -0.35 18.24
N GLN A 127 -17.69 -1.17 19.19
CA GLN A 127 -17.08 -2.47 19.47
C GLN A 127 -17.02 -3.40 18.25
N GLN A 128 -18.04 -3.35 17.37
CA GLN A 128 -18.06 -4.15 16.15
C GLN A 128 -16.99 -3.66 15.16
N ASP A 129 -16.79 -2.35 15.03
CA ASP A 129 -15.72 -1.79 14.20
C ASP A 129 -14.34 -2.21 14.72
N VAL A 130 -14.14 -2.21 16.05
CA VAL A 130 -12.90 -2.70 16.68
C VAL A 130 -12.70 -4.19 16.41
N GLN A 131 -13.75 -5.01 16.52
CA GLN A 131 -13.63 -6.44 16.22
C GLN A 131 -13.28 -6.70 14.74
N GLN A 132 -13.91 -5.96 13.83
CA GLN A 132 -13.73 -6.14 12.39
C GLN A 132 -12.37 -5.61 11.92
N GLU A 133 -11.89 -4.48 12.44
CA GLU A 133 -10.61 -3.90 12.02
C GLU A 133 -9.43 -4.48 12.81
N VAL A 134 -9.56 -4.70 14.12
CA VAL A 134 -8.46 -5.13 15.00
C VAL A 134 -8.46 -6.65 15.15
N PHE A 135 -9.35 -7.19 15.99
CA PHE A 135 -9.41 -8.61 16.27
C PHE A 135 -10.82 -9.15 16.56
N ASN A 136 -11.23 -10.18 15.82
CA ASN A 136 -12.40 -11.00 16.07
C ASN A 136 -11.97 -12.47 16.24
N PRO A 137 -12.34 -13.16 17.34
CA PRO A 137 -11.98 -14.57 17.53
C PRO A 137 -12.47 -15.52 16.44
N GLU A 138 -13.55 -15.20 15.73
CA GLU A 138 -14.11 -16.03 14.67
C GLU A 138 -13.38 -15.80 13.34
N THR A 139 -13.23 -14.54 12.93
CA THR A 139 -12.76 -14.19 11.57
C THR A 139 -11.36 -13.62 11.51
N GLY A 140 -10.75 -13.28 12.63
CA GLY A 140 -9.45 -12.64 12.71
C GLY A 140 -9.55 -11.14 12.85
N GLY A 141 -10.00 -10.40 11.83
CA GLY A 141 -9.90 -8.94 11.79
C GLY A 141 -8.82 -8.47 10.80
N VAL A 142 -8.94 -7.25 10.30
CA VAL A 142 -8.05 -6.73 9.24
C VAL A 142 -6.59 -6.70 9.68
N ILE A 143 -6.29 -6.05 10.80
CA ILE A 143 -4.93 -5.88 11.33
C ILE A 143 -4.36 -7.24 11.74
N TYR A 144 -5.20 -8.13 12.26
CA TYR A 144 -4.79 -9.51 12.52
C TYR A 144 -4.27 -10.21 11.25
N HIS A 145 -5.00 -10.11 10.14
CA HIS A 145 -4.61 -10.71 8.86
C HIS A 145 -3.38 -10.05 8.26
N GLU A 146 -3.24 -8.73 8.43
CA GLU A 146 -2.02 -7.99 8.09
C GLU A 146 -0.80 -8.53 8.84
N LEU A 147 -0.90 -8.61 10.17
CA LEU A 147 0.18 -9.08 11.04
C LEU A 147 0.50 -10.56 10.80
N CYS A 148 -0.49 -11.39 10.45
CA CYS A 148 -0.23 -12.75 9.97
C CYS A 148 0.69 -12.74 8.74
N GLY A 149 0.47 -11.79 7.82
CA GLY A 149 1.34 -11.58 6.67
C GLY A 149 2.77 -11.21 7.06
N TYR A 150 2.93 -10.21 7.92
CA TYR A 150 4.27 -9.83 8.43
C TYR A 150 4.97 -10.99 9.12
N GLN A 151 4.26 -11.70 10.00
CA GLN A 151 4.80 -12.80 10.79
C GLN A 151 5.03 -14.08 9.98
N SER A 152 4.54 -14.16 8.74
CA SER A 152 4.84 -15.26 7.81
C SER A 152 6.24 -15.15 7.19
N ASP A 153 6.83 -13.94 7.15
CA ASP A 153 8.24 -13.77 6.79
C ASP A 153 9.12 -14.02 8.02
N GLU A 154 10.06 -14.97 7.87
CA GLU A 154 10.89 -15.45 8.98
C GLU A 154 11.79 -14.34 9.58
N GLU A 155 12.26 -13.39 8.77
CA GLU A 155 13.10 -12.30 9.26
C GLU A 155 12.28 -11.27 10.03
N ASN A 156 11.10 -10.91 9.52
CA ASN A 156 10.17 -10.02 10.20
C ASN A 156 9.67 -10.64 11.52
N HIS A 157 9.34 -11.94 11.50
CA HIS A 157 8.93 -12.65 12.71
C HIS A 157 10.05 -12.63 13.76
N LEU A 158 11.28 -12.96 13.37
CA LEU A 158 12.42 -12.96 14.29
C LEU A 158 12.76 -11.55 14.81
N LEU A 159 12.65 -10.52 13.96
CA LEU A 159 12.80 -9.13 14.37
C LEU A 159 11.76 -8.73 15.43
N MET A 160 10.49 -9.10 15.21
CA MET A 160 9.40 -8.83 16.15
C MET A 160 9.64 -9.56 17.49
N GLN A 161 10.10 -10.81 17.46
CA GLN A 161 10.50 -11.56 18.67
C GLN A 161 11.64 -10.86 19.44
N ALA A 162 12.61 -10.30 18.72
CA ALA A 162 13.73 -9.58 19.31
C ALA A 162 13.29 -8.24 19.92
N ILE A 163 12.42 -7.47 19.23
CA ILE A 163 11.87 -6.21 19.74
C ILE A 163 11.03 -6.43 21.00
N ARG A 164 10.09 -7.38 20.96
CA ARG A 164 9.27 -7.77 22.12
C ARG A 164 10.13 -8.32 23.27
N GLY A 165 11.23 -8.98 22.92
CA GLY A 165 12.19 -9.57 23.84
C GLY A 165 13.08 -8.58 24.57
N ASP A 166 13.25 -7.37 24.03
CA ASP A 166 14.09 -6.32 24.59
C ASP A 166 13.45 -5.76 25.87
N GLN A 167 14.18 -5.79 26.97
CA GLN A 167 13.75 -5.28 28.28
C GLN A 167 14.61 -4.08 28.72
N SER A 168 15.46 -3.55 27.83
CA SER A 168 16.30 -2.41 28.13
C SER A 168 15.50 -1.11 28.20
N ALA A 169 16.00 -0.13 28.94
CA ALA A 169 15.42 1.22 28.97
C ALA A 169 15.47 1.93 27.61
N GLN A 170 16.33 1.46 26.69
CA GLN A 170 16.50 2.02 25.35
C GLN A 170 15.58 1.38 24.30
N ARG A 171 14.77 0.39 24.68
CA ARG A 171 13.91 -0.36 23.76
C ARG A 171 12.94 0.54 23.01
N ILE A 172 12.54 0.08 21.83
CA ILE A 172 11.41 0.62 21.09
C ILE A 172 10.27 -0.38 21.25
N HIS A 173 9.07 0.11 21.56
CA HIS A 173 7.89 -0.74 21.66
C HIS A 173 7.44 -1.24 20.29
N CYS A 174 6.82 -2.41 20.27
CA CYS A 174 6.21 -2.98 19.07
C CYS A 174 4.89 -2.24 18.78
N TYR A 175 4.99 -0.99 18.33
CA TYR A 175 3.87 -0.08 18.12
C TYR A 175 2.90 -0.55 17.02
N GLY A 176 3.36 -1.39 16.09
CA GLY A 176 2.51 -2.07 15.10
C GLY A 176 1.66 -3.21 15.69
N GLY A 177 2.03 -3.70 16.87
CA GLY A 177 1.45 -4.89 17.51
C GLY A 177 1.95 -6.20 16.89
N ALA A 178 1.47 -7.29 17.48
CA ALA A 178 1.66 -8.67 17.06
C ALA A 178 0.31 -9.40 17.15
N THR A 179 0.16 -10.54 16.48
CA THR A 179 -1.11 -11.29 16.51
C THR A 179 -1.54 -11.72 17.92
N ASP A 180 -0.62 -11.90 18.89
CA ASP A 180 -0.99 -12.14 20.30
C ASP A 180 -1.35 -10.87 21.09
N SER A 181 -0.95 -9.69 20.63
CA SER A 181 -1.09 -8.46 21.40
C SER A 181 -2.33 -7.66 21.05
N ILE A 182 -2.68 -7.60 19.77
CA ILE A 182 -3.87 -6.85 19.33
C ILE A 182 -5.21 -7.29 19.96
N PRO A 183 -5.43 -8.56 20.41
CA PRO A 183 -6.69 -8.94 21.04
C PRO A 183 -7.00 -8.21 22.36
N VAL A 184 -5.99 -7.60 23.01
CA VAL A 184 -6.20 -6.89 24.28
C VAL A 184 -6.68 -5.44 24.10
N ILE A 185 -6.69 -4.93 22.86
CA ILE A 185 -7.08 -3.54 22.56
C ILE A 185 -8.57 -3.36 22.82
N SER A 186 -8.90 -2.44 23.74
CA SER A 186 -10.29 -2.12 24.10
C SER A 186 -10.79 -0.84 23.42
N LEU A 187 -12.10 -0.75 23.19
CA LEU A 187 -12.76 0.45 22.66
C LEU A 187 -12.47 1.69 23.52
N ALA A 188 -12.46 1.52 24.84
CA ALA A 188 -12.17 2.59 25.79
C ALA A 188 -10.72 3.07 25.66
N ALA A 189 -9.74 2.16 25.56
CA ALA A 189 -8.33 2.52 25.40
C ALA A 189 -8.09 3.31 24.10
N LEU A 190 -8.75 2.91 23.00
CA LEU A 190 -8.70 3.63 21.73
C LEU A 190 -9.22 5.07 21.85
N TYR A 191 -10.39 5.27 22.46
CA TYR A 191 -10.94 6.62 22.65
C TYR A 191 -10.17 7.47 23.66
N GLN A 192 -9.59 6.86 24.70
CA GLN A 192 -8.71 7.56 25.65
C GLN A 192 -7.44 8.04 24.95
N TYR A 193 -6.80 7.18 24.16
CA TYR A 193 -5.60 7.52 23.41
C TYR A 193 -5.88 8.57 22.34
N HIS A 194 -6.97 8.41 21.57
CA HIS A 194 -7.44 9.41 20.60
C HIS A 194 -7.65 10.77 21.27
N GLY A 195 -8.42 10.81 22.36
CA GLY A 195 -8.67 12.02 23.13
C GLY A 195 -7.42 12.61 23.81
N LYS A 196 -6.32 11.88 23.92
CA LYS A 196 -5.06 12.42 24.44
C LYS A 196 -4.20 13.04 23.32
N TYR A 197 -4.08 12.37 22.17
CA TYR A 197 -3.07 12.72 21.16
C TYR A 197 -3.65 13.32 19.88
N TYR A 198 -4.86 12.97 19.46
CA TYR A 198 -5.46 13.43 18.20
C TYR A 198 -6.19 14.77 18.39
N ARG A 199 -5.45 15.77 18.87
CA ARG A 199 -5.94 17.13 19.12
C ARG A 199 -5.51 18.07 18.00
N PRO A 200 -6.32 19.08 17.64
CA PRO A 200 -5.93 20.09 16.66
C PRO A 200 -4.56 20.71 16.94
N SER A 201 -4.26 21.02 18.20
CA SER A 201 -2.97 21.59 18.64
C SER A 201 -1.77 20.65 18.50
N ASN A 202 -1.99 19.35 18.33
CA ASN A 202 -0.96 18.33 18.09
C ASN A 202 -0.96 17.86 16.62
N LEU A 203 -1.73 18.51 15.75
CA LEU A 203 -1.86 18.16 14.33
C LEU A 203 -1.10 19.16 13.46
N THR A 204 -0.13 18.64 12.71
CA THR A 204 0.59 19.40 11.70
C THR A 204 0.20 18.95 10.30
N LEU A 205 -0.15 19.88 9.42
CA LEU A 205 -0.31 19.64 7.99
C LEU A 205 0.89 20.21 7.23
N LEU A 206 1.59 19.38 6.47
CA LEU A 206 2.56 19.81 5.47
C LEU A 206 1.97 19.62 4.08
N THR A 207 2.06 20.63 3.21
CA THR A 207 1.63 20.51 1.82
C THR A 207 2.65 21.07 0.84
N SER A 208 2.56 20.61 -0.40
CA SER A 208 3.11 21.29 -1.56
C SER A 208 1.94 21.56 -2.50
N THR A 209 1.45 22.80 -2.49
CA THR A 209 0.32 23.22 -3.32
C THR A 209 0.40 24.68 -3.74
N ASN A 210 -0.21 24.97 -4.88
CA ASN A 210 -0.54 26.32 -5.35
C ASN A 210 -1.93 26.84 -4.89
N SER A 211 -2.71 26.06 -4.12
CA SER A 211 -4.08 26.40 -3.72
C SER A 211 -4.25 26.34 -2.20
N CYS A 212 -3.46 27.17 -1.51
CA CYS A 212 -3.54 27.34 -0.06
C CYS A 212 -4.95 27.76 0.42
N PRO A 213 -5.69 28.65 -0.27
CA PRO A 213 -7.06 29.01 0.11
C PRO A 213 -8.04 27.83 0.14
N ALA A 214 -7.91 26.86 -0.78
CA ALA A 214 -8.77 25.68 -0.79
C ALA A 214 -8.54 24.78 0.44
N ILE A 215 -7.29 24.65 0.89
CA ILE A 215 -6.93 23.94 2.12
C ILE A 215 -7.52 24.65 3.33
N HIS A 216 -7.28 25.96 3.46
CA HIS A 216 -7.77 26.73 4.59
C HIS A 216 -9.30 26.69 4.70
N SER A 217 -10.00 26.81 3.56
CA SER A 217 -11.46 26.66 3.50
C SER A 217 -11.91 25.27 3.97
N ALA A 218 -11.25 24.20 3.52
CA ALA A 218 -11.58 22.83 3.93
C ALA A 218 -11.37 22.61 5.44
N ILE A 219 -10.25 23.10 6.00
CA ILE A 219 -9.96 23.00 7.44
C ILE A 219 -11.00 23.77 8.24
N ASN A 220 -11.30 25.02 7.85
CA ASN A 220 -12.33 25.82 8.51
C ASN A 220 -13.67 25.10 8.54
N GLN A 221 -14.11 24.54 7.41
CA GLN A 221 -15.39 23.84 7.31
C GLN A 221 -15.47 22.68 8.30
N VAL A 222 -14.43 21.84 8.38
CA VAL A 222 -14.42 20.71 9.32
C VAL A 222 -14.38 21.20 10.77
N CYS A 223 -13.47 22.11 11.09
CA CYS A 223 -13.33 22.61 12.47
C CYS A 223 -14.53 23.43 12.94
N SER A 224 -15.28 24.09 12.05
CA SER A 224 -16.49 24.83 12.42
C SER A 224 -17.72 23.93 12.58
N LEU A 225 -17.75 22.79 11.88
CA LEU A 225 -18.86 21.83 11.93
C LEU A 225 -18.77 20.86 13.11
N LEU A 226 -17.58 20.71 13.70
CA LEU A 226 -17.30 19.70 14.71
C LEU A 226 -16.95 20.36 16.05
N ASP A 227 -17.77 20.13 17.07
CA ASP A 227 -17.38 20.34 18.46
C ASP A 227 -16.54 19.13 18.92
N ILE A 228 -15.25 19.17 18.59
CA ILE A 228 -14.32 18.05 18.78
C ILE A 228 -14.27 17.60 20.25
N ASP A 229 -14.29 18.55 21.19
CA ASP A 229 -14.20 18.23 22.61
C ASP A 229 -15.47 17.56 23.13
N GLN A 230 -16.64 18.10 22.80
CA GLN A 230 -17.91 17.50 23.19
C GLN A 230 -18.07 16.10 22.57
N MET A 231 -17.69 15.94 21.30
CA MET A 231 -17.81 14.66 20.61
C MET A 231 -16.88 13.59 21.20
N ASN A 232 -15.62 13.93 21.46
CA ASN A 232 -14.66 13.00 22.07
C ASN A 232 -15.12 12.57 23.47
N GLN A 233 -15.63 13.50 24.29
CA GLN A 233 -16.17 13.13 25.60
C GLN A 233 -17.41 12.24 25.48
N ALA A 234 -18.32 12.53 24.54
CA ALA A 234 -19.51 11.71 24.34
C ALA A 234 -19.18 10.28 23.88
N GLU A 235 -18.20 10.11 22.99
CA GLU A 235 -17.73 8.78 22.56
C GLU A 235 -17.03 8.03 23.71
N LEU A 236 -16.16 8.72 24.47
CA LEU A 236 -15.50 8.13 25.63
C LEU A 236 -16.51 7.68 26.70
N HIS A 237 -17.52 8.50 27.00
CA HIS A 237 -18.60 8.13 27.91
C HIS A 237 -19.40 6.92 27.40
N ARG A 238 -19.69 6.85 26.10
CA ARG A 238 -20.33 5.67 25.50
C ARG A 238 -19.47 4.42 25.58
N ALA A 239 -18.16 4.53 25.36
CA ALA A 239 -17.22 3.43 25.46
C ALA A 239 -17.04 2.92 26.91
N THR A 240 -17.14 3.81 27.90
CA THR A 240 -16.90 3.48 29.32
C THR A 240 -18.16 3.11 30.11
N SER A 241 -19.35 3.47 29.64
CA SER A 241 -20.64 3.22 30.31
C SER A 241 -21.10 1.76 30.30
N LYS A 242 -20.45 0.87 29.54
CA LYS A 242 -20.70 -0.59 29.64
C LYS A 242 -19.89 -1.18 30.80
N PRO A 243 -20.50 -1.93 31.75
CA PRO A 243 -19.92 -2.23 33.06
C PRO A 243 -18.57 -2.97 33.13
N ASN A 244 -17.97 -3.40 32.01
CA ASN A 244 -16.78 -4.28 31.99
C ASN A 244 -15.58 -3.78 31.15
N GLN A 245 -15.53 -2.52 30.70
CA GLN A 245 -14.55 -2.11 29.67
C GLN A 245 -13.49 -1.06 30.05
N VAL A 246 -13.43 -0.57 31.29
CA VAL A 246 -12.28 0.26 31.71
C VAL A 246 -11.14 -0.65 32.15
N GLN A 247 -10.45 -1.24 31.18
CA GLN A 247 -9.14 -1.83 31.40
C GLN A 247 -8.16 -1.13 30.47
N ILE A 248 -7.15 -0.50 31.08
CA ILE A 248 -5.85 -0.27 30.42
C ILE A 248 -5.47 -1.63 29.80
N PRO A 249 -5.02 -1.68 28.53
CA PRO A 249 -4.61 -2.95 27.93
C PRO A 249 -3.73 -3.70 28.92
N PRO A 250 -4.12 -4.90 29.38
CA PRO A 250 -3.30 -5.64 30.33
C PRO A 250 -1.91 -5.80 29.74
N THR A 251 -0.87 -5.54 30.54
CA THR A 251 0.51 -5.75 30.11
C THR A 251 0.64 -7.19 29.67
N ILE A 252 0.96 -7.42 28.40
CA ILE A 252 1.05 -8.77 27.85
C ILE A 252 2.33 -9.40 28.42
N PRO A 253 2.24 -10.45 29.24
CA PRO A 253 3.41 -11.07 29.81
C PRO A 253 4.23 -11.72 28.69
N ASN A 254 5.43 -11.20 28.45
CA ASN A 254 6.35 -11.81 27.50
C ASN A 254 6.79 -13.18 28.03
N ARG A 255 6.53 -14.23 27.24
CA ARG A 255 7.15 -15.53 27.42
C ARG A 255 8.42 -15.55 26.60
N TYR A 256 9.48 -16.18 27.10
CA TYR A 256 10.76 -16.21 26.40
C TYR A 256 11.10 -17.62 25.96
N PHE A 257 11.89 -17.67 24.89
CA PHE A 257 12.57 -18.87 24.45
C PHE A 257 13.68 -19.27 25.45
N ASP A 258 13.70 -20.54 25.85
CA ASP A 258 14.74 -21.12 26.72
C ASP A 258 15.90 -21.62 25.87
N ASN A 259 16.40 -20.73 25.00
CA ASN A 259 17.36 -21.09 23.95
C ASN A 259 18.76 -20.68 24.36
N THR A 260 19.77 -21.36 23.82
CA THR A 260 21.18 -20.96 23.89
C THR A 260 21.47 -19.69 23.09
N ASN A 261 20.65 -19.39 22.08
CA ASN A 261 20.79 -18.19 21.25
C ASN A 261 20.09 -16.99 21.90
N LEU A 262 20.85 -15.91 22.09
CA LEU A 262 20.44 -14.64 22.65
C LEU A 262 20.43 -13.56 21.56
N VAL A 263 19.78 -12.44 21.86
CA VAL A 263 19.78 -11.24 21.02
C VAL A 263 20.79 -10.27 21.60
N PHE A 264 21.78 -9.88 20.80
CA PHE A 264 22.76 -8.86 21.12
C PHE A 264 22.46 -7.59 20.34
N THR A 265 22.21 -6.50 21.05
CA THR A 265 21.79 -5.22 20.47
C THR A 265 22.83 -4.13 20.74
N TRP A 266 23.28 -3.47 19.69
CA TRP A 266 24.05 -2.22 19.76
C TRP A 266 23.15 -1.06 19.33
N TRP A 267 22.98 -0.07 20.20
CA TRP A 267 22.27 1.17 19.89
C TRP A 267 23.24 2.17 19.29
N ILE A 268 23.04 2.51 18.02
CA ILE A 268 23.94 3.33 17.22
C ILE A 268 23.20 4.61 16.83
N ASP A 269 23.89 5.74 16.89
CA ASP A 269 23.36 7.03 16.45
C ASP A 269 22.81 6.93 15.01
N LEU A 270 21.60 7.47 14.80
CA LEU A 270 20.89 7.42 13.53
C LEU A 270 21.70 8.01 12.37
N ALA A 271 22.68 8.90 12.64
CA ALA A 271 23.54 9.51 11.62
C ALA A 271 24.36 8.48 10.82
N TYR A 272 24.51 7.26 11.33
CA TYR A 272 25.23 6.17 10.68
C TYR A 272 24.33 5.19 9.92
N PHE A 273 23.01 5.37 9.94
CA PHE A 273 22.05 4.42 9.36
C PHE A 273 22.34 4.11 7.89
N ASP A 274 22.45 5.13 7.03
CA ASP A 274 22.71 4.94 5.59
C ASP A 274 24.02 4.22 5.33
N SER A 275 25.08 4.64 6.00
CA SER A 275 26.42 4.04 5.88
C SER A 275 26.41 2.57 6.29
N ILE A 276 25.67 2.23 7.35
CA ILE A 276 25.52 0.85 7.82
C ILE A 276 24.61 0.04 6.89
N GLN A 277 23.52 0.63 6.42
CA GLN A 277 22.58 0.02 5.50
C GLN A 277 23.24 -0.35 4.17
N ALA A 278 24.16 0.49 3.68
CA ALA A 278 24.99 0.19 2.50
C ALA A 278 25.89 -1.05 2.69
N LEU A 279 26.25 -1.37 3.93
CA LEU A 279 27.06 -2.55 4.28
C LEU A 279 26.21 -3.77 4.68
N ALA A 280 24.88 -3.64 4.78
CA ALA A 280 24.01 -4.64 5.40
C ALA A 280 24.15 -6.04 4.77
N THR A 281 24.21 -6.15 3.44
CA THR A 281 24.36 -7.44 2.74
C THR A 281 25.67 -8.13 3.12
N ARG A 282 26.79 -7.40 3.05
CA ARG A 282 28.12 -7.92 3.41
C ARG A 282 28.20 -8.30 4.88
N LEU A 283 27.68 -7.45 5.77
CA LEU A 283 27.65 -7.72 7.21
C LEU A 283 26.83 -8.98 7.51
N LYS A 284 25.70 -9.16 6.84
CA LYS A 284 24.86 -10.34 7.00
C LYS A 284 25.60 -11.62 6.62
N GLU A 285 26.32 -11.63 5.50
CA GLU A 285 27.13 -12.77 5.06
C GLU A 285 28.22 -13.09 6.09
N GLN A 286 29.01 -12.11 6.50
CA GLN A 286 30.11 -12.30 7.46
C GLN A 286 29.63 -12.71 8.86
N VAL A 287 28.51 -12.17 9.33
CA VAL A 287 27.90 -12.59 10.60
C VAL A 287 27.38 -14.03 10.51
N THR A 288 26.87 -14.44 9.35
CA THR A 288 26.42 -15.82 9.10
C THR A 288 27.58 -16.81 9.14
N GLU A 289 28.74 -16.46 8.57
CA GLU A 289 29.97 -17.26 8.63
C GLU A 289 30.44 -17.51 10.07
N LEU A 290 30.15 -16.58 10.99
CA LEU A 290 30.48 -16.70 12.41
C LEU A 290 29.34 -17.33 13.25
N ASN A 291 28.41 -18.06 12.61
CA ASN A 291 27.25 -18.68 13.25
C ASN A 291 26.37 -17.66 14.02
N GLY A 292 26.27 -16.44 13.50
CA GLY A 292 25.30 -15.44 13.93
C GLY A 292 24.25 -15.18 12.87
N ARG A 293 23.18 -14.50 13.26
CA ARG A 293 22.16 -14.02 12.33
C ARG A 293 21.93 -12.53 12.55
N LEU A 294 22.36 -11.72 11.58
CA LEU A 294 22.05 -10.28 11.55
C LEU A 294 20.57 -10.10 11.22
N LEU A 295 19.84 -9.41 12.09
CA LEU A 295 18.43 -9.09 11.86
C LEU A 295 18.29 -7.90 10.90
N PRO A 296 17.12 -7.72 10.24
CA PRO A 296 16.88 -6.54 9.42
C PRO A 296 17.14 -5.24 10.20
N ILE A 297 17.89 -4.34 9.57
CA ILE A 297 18.22 -3.03 10.13
C ILE A 297 17.07 -2.08 9.75
N ILE A 298 16.36 -1.60 10.76
CA ILE A 298 15.22 -0.68 10.62
C ILE A 298 15.61 0.70 11.12
N GLN A 299 14.99 1.74 10.54
CA GLN A 299 15.33 3.13 10.83
C GLN A 299 14.75 3.64 12.16
N ASP A 300 13.91 2.85 12.83
CA ASP A 300 13.29 3.27 14.08
C ASP A 300 14.35 3.64 15.12
N ALA A 301 14.28 4.89 15.57
CA ALA A 301 15.17 5.42 16.58
C ALA A 301 14.43 5.53 17.92
N ASN A 302 15.14 5.28 19.01
CA ASN A 302 14.64 5.50 20.36
C ASN A 302 14.69 7.00 20.73
N ALA A 303 14.33 7.34 21.97
CA ALA A 303 14.34 8.71 22.47
C ALA A 303 15.74 9.36 22.50
N GLU A 304 16.82 8.58 22.38
CA GLU A 304 18.20 9.08 22.26
C GLU A 304 18.65 9.23 20.78
N HIS A 305 17.74 9.10 19.80
CA HIS A 305 18.06 9.09 18.37
C HIS A 305 19.00 7.96 17.94
N LYS A 306 18.92 6.82 18.61
CA LYS A 306 19.71 5.64 18.26
C LYS A 306 18.82 4.56 17.66
N PHE A 307 19.26 3.98 16.55
CA PHE A 307 18.65 2.78 15.98
C PHE A 307 19.41 1.53 16.46
N ALA A 308 18.76 0.37 16.38
CA ALA A 308 19.31 -0.86 16.90
C ALA A 308 19.89 -1.76 15.80
N LEU A 309 21.16 -2.11 15.95
CA LEU A 309 21.83 -3.19 15.21
C LEU A 309 21.75 -4.48 16.03
N ARG A 310 21.09 -5.52 15.52
CA ARG A 310 20.78 -6.73 16.28
C ARG A 310 21.35 -7.99 15.65
N VAL A 311 22.03 -8.80 16.46
CA VAL A 311 22.50 -10.14 16.06
C VAL A 311 21.94 -11.20 17.00
N VAL A 312 21.40 -12.26 16.42
CA VAL A 312 21.00 -13.47 17.17
C VAL A 312 22.10 -14.51 17.06
N THR A 313 22.70 -14.90 18.19
CA THR A 313 23.75 -15.93 18.23
C THR A 313 23.90 -16.52 19.64
N SER A 314 24.75 -17.53 19.80
CA SER A 314 25.11 -18.07 21.11
C SER A 314 26.14 -17.18 21.80
N SER A 315 26.19 -17.20 23.13
CA SER A 315 27.20 -16.45 23.89
C SER A 315 28.65 -16.82 23.53
N ALA A 316 28.90 -17.99 22.95
CA ALA A 316 30.23 -18.41 22.53
C ALA A 316 30.74 -17.68 21.27
N ASN A 317 29.84 -17.17 20.42
CA ASN A 317 30.20 -16.59 19.13
C ASN A 317 30.21 -15.05 19.13
N VAL A 318 29.67 -14.42 20.20
CA VAL A 318 29.45 -12.97 20.22
C VAL A 318 30.74 -12.17 20.15
N GLU A 319 31.83 -12.63 20.78
CA GLU A 319 33.10 -11.89 20.79
C GLU A 319 33.72 -11.76 19.39
N SER A 320 33.67 -12.85 18.59
CA SER A 320 34.14 -12.83 17.20
C SER A 320 33.29 -11.91 16.33
N ILE A 321 31.97 -11.94 16.52
CA ILE A 321 31.03 -11.07 15.80
C ILE A 321 31.22 -9.61 16.21
N HIS A 322 31.38 -9.33 17.49
CA HIS A 322 31.62 -7.98 18.01
C HIS A 322 32.92 -7.40 17.44
N SER A 323 33.97 -8.20 17.36
CA SER A 323 35.24 -7.82 16.72
C SER A 323 35.07 -7.50 15.23
N LEU A 324 34.28 -8.32 14.50
CA LEU A 324 33.91 -8.08 13.11
C LEU A 324 33.15 -6.75 12.94
N LEU A 325 32.17 -6.49 13.80
CA LEU A 325 31.38 -5.26 13.77
C LEU A 325 32.27 -4.04 14.04
N ILE A 326 33.14 -4.09 15.05
CA ILE A 326 34.10 -3.00 15.32
C ILE A 326 34.94 -2.72 14.09
N LYS A 327 35.59 -3.75 13.51
CA LYS A 327 36.42 -3.60 12.31
C LYS A 327 35.66 -3.01 11.12
N SER A 328 34.41 -3.42 10.94
CA SER A 328 33.60 -3.03 9.78
C SER A 328 32.98 -1.63 9.91
N LEU A 329 32.67 -1.21 11.15
CA LEU A 329 31.91 0.01 11.42
C LEU A 329 32.78 1.18 11.89
N GLN A 330 33.92 0.92 12.52
CA GLN A 330 34.85 1.96 12.99
C GLN A 330 35.28 2.97 11.90
N PRO A 331 35.49 2.59 10.62
CA PRO A 331 35.87 3.54 9.58
C PRO A 331 34.74 4.48 9.13
N LEU A 332 33.50 4.25 9.57
CA LEU A 332 32.35 5.00 9.09
C LEU A 332 32.33 6.41 9.69
N THR A 333 31.96 7.37 8.85
CA THR A 333 31.69 8.75 9.25
C THR A 333 30.19 8.99 9.38
N ALA A 334 29.81 9.82 10.34
CA ALA A 334 28.43 10.26 10.48
C ALA A 334 28.00 11.00 9.20
N SER A 335 26.80 10.73 8.71
CA SER A 335 26.24 11.49 7.61
C SER A 335 25.67 12.83 8.11
N ASN A 336 25.89 13.89 7.34
CA ASN A 336 25.21 15.18 7.54
C ASN A 336 23.76 15.18 7.03
N THR A 337 23.30 14.08 6.42
CA THR A 337 21.92 13.95 5.94
C THR A 337 20.98 13.80 7.13
N ARG A 338 20.39 14.93 7.50
CA ARG A 338 19.34 15.05 8.51
C ARG A 338 18.18 14.07 8.21
N PHE A 339 17.44 13.74 9.25
CA PHE A 339 16.86 12.41 9.43
C PHE A 339 15.51 12.18 8.77
N TYR A 340 15.49 11.60 7.56
CA TYR A 340 14.36 10.82 7.05
C TYR A 340 14.82 10.12 5.76
N HIS A 341 14.86 8.78 5.73
CA HIS A 341 15.22 8.09 4.48
C HIS A 341 13.98 7.91 3.63
N HIS A 342 14.16 8.18 2.34
CA HIS A 342 13.10 8.01 1.35
C HIS A 342 12.47 6.62 1.44
N ASN A 343 11.21 6.62 1.84
CA ASN A 343 10.39 5.44 1.85
C ASN A 343 9.83 5.22 0.44
N THR A 344 10.06 4.03 -0.12
CA THR A 344 9.58 3.66 -1.46
C THR A 344 8.06 3.55 -1.54
N LYS A 345 7.35 3.49 -0.41
CA LYS A 345 5.88 3.57 -0.35
C LYS A 345 5.34 4.87 -0.94
N PHE A 346 6.10 5.96 -0.80
CA PHE A 346 5.62 7.29 -1.10
C PHE A 346 6.23 7.84 -2.38
N ASN A 347 5.46 8.66 -3.09
CA ASN A 347 6.01 9.42 -4.19
C ASN A 347 7.10 10.39 -3.67
N GLN A 348 7.94 10.88 -4.59
CA GLN A 348 9.04 11.77 -4.25
C GLN A 348 8.58 13.03 -3.51
N ALA A 349 7.39 13.54 -3.82
CA ALA A 349 6.87 14.76 -3.22
C ALA A 349 6.47 14.56 -1.74
N ILE A 350 5.84 13.45 -1.39
CA ILE A 350 5.54 13.09 0.01
C ILE A 350 6.83 12.87 0.80
N ASN A 351 7.80 12.15 0.23
CA ASN A 351 9.08 11.99 0.90
C ASN A 351 9.78 13.34 1.14
N LYS A 352 9.72 14.27 0.16
CA LYS A 352 10.24 15.64 0.33
C LYS A 352 9.57 16.38 1.48
N LEU A 353 8.25 16.25 1.65
CA LEU A 353 7.54 16.84 2.79
C LEU A 353 7.99 16.24 4.13
N LEU A 354 8.15 14.91 4.20
CA LEU A 354 8.62 14.25 5.42
C LEU A 354 10.07 14.63 5.76
N THR A 355 10.95 14.71 4.76
CA THR A 355 12.30 15.29 4.91
C THR A 355 12.21 16.66 5.57
N ILE A 356 11.43 17.60 5.03
CA ILE A 356 11.25 18.94 5.61
C ILE A 356 10.78 18.86 7.07
N TYR A 357 9.79 18.02 7.36
CA TYR A 357 9.28 17.87 8.72
C TYR A 357 10.40 17.48 9.69
N PHE A 358 11.10 16.38 9.42
CA PHE A 358 12.15 15.90 10.31
C PHE A 358 13.39 16.80 10.35
N HIS A 359 13.66 17.58 9.30
CA HIS A 359 14.84 18.46 9.23
C HIS A 359 14.64 19.82 9.88
N HIS A 360 13.41 20.34 9.86
CA HIS A 360 13.14 21.74 10.18
C HIS A 360 12.05 21.94 11.22
N LEU A 361 11.14 20.99 11.38
CA LEU A 361 9.92 21.17 12.18
C LEU A 361 9.84 20.22 13.37
N HIS A 362 10.50 19.06 13.32
CA HIS A 362 10.59 18.15 14.45
C HIS A 362 11.46 18.79 15.54
N GLU A 363 10.95 18.79 16.78
CA GLU A 363 11.50 19.60 17.89
C GLU A 363 12.80 19.04 18.48
N ASP A 364 13.34 17.95 17.94
CA ASP A 364 14.58 17.36 18.43
C ASP A 364 15.78 18.20 17.97
N LYS A 365 16.20 19.09 18.86
CA LYS A 365 17.54 19.69 18.80
C LYS A 365 18.55 18.58 19.09
N HIS A 366 18.98 17.87 18.05
CA HIS A 366 19.98 16.84 18.20
C HIS A 366 21.31 17.44 18.68
N ALA A 367 21.93 16.78 19.67
CA ALA A 367 23.33 16.97 19.97
C ALA A 367 24.18 16.52 18.77
N GLU A 368 25.46 16.92 18.72
CA GLU A 368 26.38 16.37 17.73
C GLU A 368 26.38 14.83 17.79
N PRO A 369 26.39 14.15 16.63
CA PRO A 369 26.29 12.70 16.59
C PRO A 369 27.44 12.08 17.36
N GLU A 370 27.10 11.12 18.23
CA GLU A 370 28.09 10.44 19.04
C GLU A 370 29.01 9.60 18.15
N PRO A 371 30.35 9.62 18.35
CA PRO A 371 31.25 8.79 17.55
C PRO A 371 30.82 7.31 17.60
N ILE A 372 30.68 6.68 16.43
CA ILE A 372 30.24 5.29 16.33
C ILE A 372 31.06 4.34 17.21
N THR A 373 32.35 4.63 17.40
CA THR A 373 33.26 3.89 18.27
C THR A 373 32.73 3.77 19.70
N LYS A 374 32.10 4.80 20.27
CA LYS A 374 31.54 4.74 21.63
C LYS A 374 30.35 3.78 21.72
N SER A 375 29.53 3.74 20.68
CA SER A 375 28.38 2.82 20.58
C SER A 375 28.81 1.37 20.36
N ILE A 376 29.78 1.13 19.46
CA ILE A 376 30.18 -0.22 19.06
C ILE A 376 31.26 -0.83 19.96
N ILE A 377 32.04 -0.06 20.72
CA ILE A 377 33.02 -0.61 21.69
C ILE A 377 32.31 -1.06 22.98
N SER A 378 31.21 -0.39 23.32
CA SER A 378 30.40 -0.78 24.48
C SER A 378 29.85 -2.20 24.30
N PRO A 379 29.79 -3.01 25.38
CA PRO A 379 29.16 -4.33 25.32
C PRO A 379 27.72 -4.22 24.81
N PRO A 380 27.26 -5.16 23.97
CA PRO A 380 25.87 -5.18 23.52
C PRO A 380 24.90 -5.37 24.69
N ILE A 381 23.70 -4.82 24.55
CA ILE A 381 22.57 -5.19 25.39
C ILE A 381 22.16 -6.61 25.04
N ILE A 382 22.02 -7.45 26.06
CA ILE A 382 21.66 -8.85 25.92
C ILE A 382 20.19 -9.02 26.27
N SER A 383 19.43 -9.62 25.36
CA SER A 383 18.02 -9.96 25.57
C SER A 383 17.69 -11.35 25.02
N ARG A 384 16.49 -11.84 25.33
CA ARG A 384 15.99 -13.14 24.83
C ARG A 384 14.95 -12.89 23.74
N LEU A 385 14.78 -13.86 22.85
CA LEU A 385 13.65 -13.84 21.93
C LEU A 385 12.35 -14.07 22.70
N ALA A 386 11.36 -13.19 22.47
CA ALA A 386 10.00 -13.43 22.94
C ALA A 386 9.34 -14.55 22.13
N LYS A 387 8.56 -15.40 22.80
CA LYS A 387 7.66 -16.37 22.18
C LYS A 387 6.38 -15.65 21.77
N LEU A 388 6.24 -15.38 20.48
CA LEU A 388 5.01 -14.83 19.92
C LEU A 388 4.06 -15.98 19.58
N THR A 389 2.91 -16.02 20.24
CA THR A 389 1.88 -17.03 19.92
C THR A 389 0.89 -16.46 18.93
N ARG A 390 0.61 -17.15 17.83
CA ARG A 390 -0.50 -16.72 16.97
C ARG A 390 -1.81 -16.82 17.75
N ALA A 391 -2.57 -15.73 17.85
CA ALA A 391 -3.91 -15.80 18.41
C ALA A 391 -4.74 -16.81 17.60
N LYS A 392 -5.29 -17.82 18.25
CA LYS A 392 -6.08 -18.84 17.56
C LYS A 392 -7.44 -18.28 17.22
N LEU A 393 -7.86 -18.47 15.98
CA LEU A 393 -9.27 -18.33 15.61
C LEU A 393 -10.05 -19.52 16.18
N SER A 394 -11.32 -19.32 16.52
CA SER A 394 -12.20 -20.42 16.94
C SER A 394 -12.25 -21.51 15.86
N ASP A 395 -12.37 -22.78 16.26
CA ASP A 395 -12.29 -23.99 15.40
C ASP A 395 -13.40 -24.14 14.33
N ALA A 396 -14.10 -23.07 13.97
CA ALA A 396 -15.06 -23.08 12.88
C ALA A 396 -14.35 -23.11 11.52
N ASN A 397 -14.08 -24.32 11.02
CA ASN A 397 -13.66 -24.66 9.63
C ASN A 397 -12.16 -24.50 9.27
N GLN A 398 -11.25 -25.14 10.02
CA GLN A 398 -9.93 -25.44 9.45
C GLN A 398 -10.04 -26.59 8.44
N ALA A 399 -9.84 -26.26 7.14
CA ALA A 399 -9.54 -27.25 6.12
C ALA A 399 -8.21 -27.95 6.46
N LYS A 400 -8.21 -29.29 6.44
CA LYS A 400 -7.06 -30.15 6.74
C LYS A 400 -5.87 -29.79 5.86
N GLU A 401 -4.70 -29.59 6.49
CA GLU A 401 -3.40 -29.63 5.81
C GLU A 401 -3.26 -30.93 5.02
N LEU A 402 -3.13 -30.82 3.69
CA LEU A 402 -2.75 -31.93 2.82
C LEU A 402 -1.50 -31.53 2.04
N SER A 403 -0.38 -32.07 2.50
CA SER A 403 0.92 -32.06 1.83
C SER A 403 0.90 -33.01 0.64
N GLN A 404 0.96 -32.51 -0.61
CA GLN A 404 1.39 -33.31 -1.75
C GLN A 404 2.24 -32.48 -2.72
N THR A 405 3.48 -32.93 -2.88
CA THR A 405 4.44 -32.58 -3.92
C THR A 405 4.20 -33.45 -5.16
N THR A 406 4.12 -32.83 -6.34
CA THR A 406 4.32 -33.54 -7.62
C THR A 406 5.00 -32.65 -8.67
N SER A 407 5.83 -33.31 -9.47
CA SER A 407 6.82 -32.81 -10.44
C SER A 407 6.22 -32.20 -11.71
N LEU A 408 6.96 -31.23 -12.28
CA LEU A 408 6.67 -30.50 -13.52
C LEU A 408 7.06 -31.30 -14.77
N GLN A 409 6.20 -31.27 -15.80
CA GLN A 409 6.56 -31.54 -17.19
C GLN A 409 6.49 -30.22 -17.98
N THR A 410 7.56 -29.95 -18.73
CA THR A 410 7.78 -28.79 -19.59
C THR A 410 7.13 -29.04 -20.96
N LEU A 411 6.47 -28.03 -21.54
CA LEU A 411 6.00 -28.06 -22.94
C LEU A 411 6.81 -27.08 -23.81
N GLU A 412 6.99 -27.50 -25.06
CA GLU A 412 8.03 -27.13 -26.03
C GLU A 412 7.80 -25.82 -26.83
N GLN A 413 8.87 -25.47 -27.55
CA GLN A 413 9.18 -24.31 -28.40
C GLN A 413 8.34 -24.14 -29.69
N VAL A 414 8.67 -23.07 -30.46
CA VAL A 414 8.59 -22.83 -31.94
C VAL A 414 7.60 -21.69 -32.31
N SER A 415 7.83 -20.70 -33.20
CA SER A 415 8.96 -20.14 -33.99
C SER A 415 8.61 -18.70 -34.45
N LEU A 416 9.63 -17.92 -34.84
CA LEU A 416 9.60 -16.50 -35.25
C LEU A 416 9.42 -16.30 -36.78
N ILE A 417 8.77 -15.20 -37.17
CA ILE A 417 8.94 -14.53 -38.47
C ILE A 417 9.23 -13.04 -38.20
N ASN A 418 10.40 -12.57 -38.65
CA ASN A 418 10.84 -11.18 -38.61
C ASN A 418 10.41 -10.41 -39.86
N ASN A 419 10.20 -9.09 -39.72
CA ASN A 419 10.74 -8.08 -40.64
C ASN A 419 10.61 -6.67 -40.01
N LEU A 420 11.75 -5.98 -39.91
CA LEU A 420 11.92 -4.58 -39.49
C LEU A 420 12.41 -3.76 -40.70
N GLN A 421 12.00 -2.50 -40.78
CA GLN A 421 12.70 -1.47 -41.56
C GLN A 421 12.77 -0.15 -40.78
N GLU A 422 13.90 0.53 -40.96
CA GLU A 422 14.44 1.70 -40.26
C GLU A 422 13.96 3.04 -40.84
N ASN A 423 13.85 4.09 -40.01
CA ASN A 423 14.83 5.20 -39.95
C ASN A 423 14.35 6.47 -39.22
N SER A 424 15.30 7.09 -38.51
CA SER A 424 15.64 8.53 -38.42
C SER A 424 15.50 9.27 -37.07
N ASP A 425 16.60 10.00 -36.78
CA ASP A 425 17.01 10.79 -35.62
C ASP A 425 16.28 12.13 -35.46
N GLY A 426 16.20 12.64 -34.21
CA GLY A 426 16.25 14.10 -33.97
C GLY A 426 15.25 14.74 -33.00
N SER A 427 15.67 14.83 -31.73
CA SER A 427 15.38 15.90 -30.74
C SER A 427 13.93 16.33 -30.43
N SER A 428 13.42 15.86 -29.28
CA SER A 428 12.86 16.65 -28.17
C SER A 428 12.28 15.66 -27.14
N ARG A 429 12.77 15.66 -25.89
CA ARG A 429 12.42 14.65 -24.86
C ARG A 429 10.97 14.68 -24.37
N SER A 430 10.09 15.54 -24.91
CA SER A 430 8.68 15.61 -24.48
C SER A 430 7.67 15.77 -25.62
N VAL A 431 8.12 15.93 -26.87
CA VAL A 431 7.24 16.17 -28.02
C VAL A 431 7.32 14.97 -28.96
N TRP A 432 6.23 14.23 -29.09
CA TRP A 432 6.13 13.08 -29.98
C TRP A 432 6.02 13.56 -31.44
N GLN A 433 7.08 13.36 -32.24
CA GLN A 433 7.04 13.67 -33.68
C GLN A 433 6.38 12.55 -34.49
N ASP A 434 6.78 11.31 -34.25
CA ASP A 434 6.16 10.11 -34.82
C ASP A 434 6.21 8.96 -33.79
N PHE A 435 5.52 7.85 -34.04
CA PHE A 435 5.51 6.70 -33.13
C PHE A 435 5.63 5.37 -33.86
N CYS A 436 6.24 4.41 -33.17
CA CYS A 436 6.28 3.01 -33.60
C CYS A 436 5.32 2.19 -32.74
N HIS A 437 4.62 1.27 -33.38
CA HIS A 437 3.65 0.39 -32.74
C HIS A 437 4.13 -1.06 -32.80
N PHE A 438 4.45 -1.62 -31.65
CA PHE A 438 4.87 -3.01 -31.48
C PHE A 438 3.71 -3.82 -30.92
N LYS A 439 3.21 -4.79 -31.68
CA LYS A 439 2.21 -5.74 -31.18
C LYS A 439 2.94 -6.85 -30.43
N LEU A 440 2.62 -7.00 -29.15
CA LEU A 440 3.23 -8.05 -28.32
C LEU A 440 2.41 -9.33 -28.38
N ASP A 441 3.06 -10.47 -28.14
CA ASP A 441 2.37 -11.74 -27.94
C ASP A 441 1.49 -11.67 -26.67
N LYS A 442 0.34 -12.37 -26.68
CA LYS A 442 -0.60 -12.42 -25.54
C LYS A 442 0.04 -12.93 -24.25
N GLN A 443 1.14 -13.67 -24.35
CA GLN A 443 1.90 -14.12 -23.19
C GLN A 443 2.73 -13.00 -22.55
N TYR A 444 2.89 -11.82 -23.17
CA TYR A 444 3.70 -10.71 -22.65
C TYR A 444 2.86 -9.64 -21.96
N ASN A 445 3.36 -9.15 -20.83
CA ASN A 445 2.77 -8.07 -20.06
C ASN A 445 3.26 -6.73 -20.60
N ALA A 446 2.52 -6.18 -21.57
CA ALA A 446 2.84 -4.92 -22.22
C ALA A 446 3.12 -3.79 -21.22
N LEU A 447 2.36 -3.72 -20.12
CA LEU A 447 2.51 -2.66 -19.11
C LEU A 447 3.85 -2.76 -18.36
N ARG A 448 4.26 -3.99 -18.01
CA ARG A 448 5.55 -4.22 -17.33
C ARG A 448 6.73 -3.93 -18.25
N ILE A 449 6.62 -4.31 -19.51
CA ILE A 449 7.63 -4.01 -20.53
C ILE A 449 7.72 -2.49 -20.72
N SER A 450 6.58 -1.82 -20.85
CA SER A 450 6.48 -0.35 -20.95
C SER A 450 7.14 0.37 -19.77
N ASP A 451 6.80 -0.04 -18.53
CA ASP A 451 7.37 0.53 -17.31
C ASP A 451 8.88 0.29 -17.20
N PHE A 452 9.35 -0.90 -17.56
CA PHE A 452 10.77 -1.24 -17.53
C PHE A 452 11.56 -0.43 -18.54
N ILE A 453 11.08 -0.38 -19.79
CA ILE A 453 11.69 0.40 -20.87
C ILE A 453 11.77 1.88 -20.47
N LYS A 454 10.70 2.41 -19.87
CA LYS A 454 10.65 3.79 -19.42
C LYS A 454 11.62 4.09 -18.28
N LYS A 455 11.81 3.17 -17.34
CA LYS A 455 12.68 3.38 -16.17
C LYS A 455 14.15 3.15 -16.48
N GLU A 456 14.47 2.04 -17.14
CA GLU A 456 15.85 1.61 -17.37
C GLU A 456 16.48 2.30 -18.58
N TYR A 457 15.71 2.51 -19.65
CA TYR A 457 16.21 3.09 -20.89
C TYR A 457 15.78 4.54 -21.11
N LEU A 458 14.96 5.10 -20.20
CA LEU A 458 14.45 6.48 -20.29
C LEU A 458 13.72 6.76 -21.62
N VAL A 459 13.10 5.72 -22.19
CA VAL A 459 12.39 5.80 -23.46
C VAL A 459 10.91 6.10 -23.22
N ASP A 460 10.41 7.17 -23.82
CA ASP A 460 8.98 7.50 -23.77
C ASP A 460 8.14 6.50 -24.57
N ASN A 461 7.21 5.87 -23.87
CA ASN A 461 6.30 4.90 -24.43
C ASN A 461 5.03 4.80 -23.58
N PHE A 462 4.00 4.16 -24.13
CA PHE A 462 2.78 3.77 -23.42
C PHE A 462 2.17 2.52 -24.07
N THR A 463 1.21 1.90 -23.41
CA THR A 463 0.55 0.69 -23.92
C THR A 463 -0.84 0.96 -24.48
N VAL A 464 -1.25 0.19 -25.48
CA VAL A 464 -2.64 0.13 -25.95
C VAL A 464 -3.04 -1.34 -26.08
N GLY A 465 -3.84 -1.85 -25.14
CA GLY A 465 -4.15 -3.27 -25.12
C GLY A 465 -2.90 -4.10 -24.85
N ASN A 466 -2.55 -4.95 -25.83
CA ASN A 466 -1.33 -5.74 -25.83
C ASN A 466 -0.24 -5.20 -26.76
N SER A 467 -0.33 -3.93 -27.14
CA SER A 467 0.66 -3.26 -27.96
C SER A 467 1.46 -2.26 -27.13
N LEU A 468 2.72 -2.08 -27.50
CA LEU A 468 3.60 -1.03 -27.01
C LEU A 468 3.71 0.06 -28.09
N VAL A 469 3.39 1.29 -27.71
CA VAL A 469 3.55 2.47 -28.56
C VAL A 469 4.75 3.25 -28.04
N VAL A 470 5.78 3.38 -28.87
CA VAL A 470 7.06 3.99 -28.50
C VAL A 470 7.28 5.22 -29.37
N ASN A 471 7.80 6.30 -28.78
CA ASN A 471 8.22 7.47 -29.56
C ASN A 471 9.32 7.05 -30.55
N SER A 472 9.12 7.29 -31.84
CA SER A 472 9.99 6.79 -32.92
C SER A 472 11.45 7.25 -32.76
N GLN A 473 11.67 8.42 -32.16
CA GLN A 473 13.01 8.97 -31.88
C GLN A 473 13.85 8.09 -30.93
N HIS A 474 13.21 7.17 -30.21
CA HIS A 474 13.87 6.30 -29.25
C HIS A 474 13.98 4.85 -29.73
N ILE A 475 13.63 4.55 -30.98
CA ILE A 475 13.63 3.17 -31.48
C ILE A 475 15.03 2.54 -31.45
N HIS A 476 16.07 3.34 -31.71
CA HIS A 476 17.47 2.89 -31.68
C HIS A 476 17.97 2.55 -30.26
N SER A 477 17.26 3.00 -29.22
CA SER A 477 17.56 2.70 -27.80
C SER A 477 16.71 1.57 -27.22
N LEU A 478 15.79 0.98 -28.00
CA LEU A 478 14.92 -0.09 -27.51
C LEU A 478 15.70 -1.42 -27.49
N PRO A 479 15.71 -2.14 -26.35
CA PRO A 479 16.25 -3.50 -26.34
C PRO A 479 15.35 -4.44 -27.15
N ASP A 480 15.92 -5.54 -27.65
CA ASP A 480 15.13 -6.65 -28.20
C ASP A 480 14.16 -7.15 -27.12
N ILE A 481 12.86 -7.02 -27.38
CA ILE A 481 11.80 -7.32 -26.41
C ILE A 481 11.79 -8.81 -26.05
N ASP A 482 12.09 -9.71 -27.00
CA ASP A 482 12.13 -11.14 -26.70
C ASP A 482 13.34 -11.47 -25.83
N HIS A 483 14.49 -10.84 -26.11
CA HIS A 483 15.67 -10.94 -25.26
C HIS A 483 15.41 -10.38 -23.85
N LEU A 484 14.76 -9.22 -23.76
CA LEU A 484 14.36 -8.57 -22.51
C LEU A 484 13.49 -9.49 -21.65
N VAL A 485 12.44 -10.09 -22.25
CA VAL A 485 11.52 -10.98 -21.55
C VAL A 485 12.23 -12.26 -21.11
N SER A 486 13.17 -12.79 -21.90
CA SER A 486 13.95 -13.98 -21.53
C SER A 486 14.80 -13.76 -20.25
N GLN A 487 15.32 -12.55 -20.05
CA GLN A 487 16.06 -12.17 -18.84
C GLN A 487 15.15 -11.79 -17.67
N HIS A 488 13.87 -11.52 -17.94
CA HIS A 488 12.91 -10.99 -16.99
C HIS A 488 11.57 -11.72 -17.06
N PRO A 489 11.47 -12.94 -16.49
CA PRO A 489 10.26 -13.77 -16.53
C PRO A 489 9.01 -13.07 -15.97
N GLN A 490 9.15 -12.06 -15.11
CA GLN A 490 8.06 -11.21 -14.59
C GLN A 490 7.31 -10.40 -15.66
N MET A 491 7.86 -10.30 -16.88
CA MET A 491 7.27 -9.61 -18.02
C MET A 491 6.29 -10.46 -18.81
N THR A 492 5.97 -11.69 -18.39
CA THR A 492 4.93 -12.53 -18.99
C THR A 492 3.59 -12.47 -18.23
N ILE A 493 2.50 -12.89 -18.86
CA ILE A 493 1.15 -13.00 -18.31
C ILE A 493 0.89 -14.47 -17.89
N PRO A 494 0.19 -14.71 -16.76
CA PRO A 494 -0.17 -13.73 -15.77
C PRO A 494 1.09 -13.39 -14.98
N SER A 495 1.43 -12.09 -14.92
CA SER A 495 2.40 -11.62 -13.92
C SER A 495 1.67 -11.60 -12.58
N ILE A 496 1.26 -12.78 -12.12
CA ILE A 496 0.77 -13.10 -10.77
C ILE A 496 1.65 -12.38 -9.75
N PRO A 497 3.00 -12.39 -9.88
CA PRO A 497 3.87 -11.64 -8.98
C PRO A 497 3.58 -10.14 -8.93
N SER A 498 3.07 -9.47 -9.97
CA SER A 498 2.79 -8.02 -10.01
C SER A 498 1.47 -7.61 -9.36
N LEU A 499 0.41 -8.39 -9.57
CA LEU A 499 -0.88 -8.25 -8.89
C LEU A 499 -0.67 -8.47 -7.38
N LEU A 500 0.15 -9.48 -7.08
CA LEU A 500 0.58 -9.80 -5.74
C LEU A 500 1.71 -8.89 -5.26
N THR A 501 2.39 -8.13 -6.14
CA THR A 501 3.34 -7.09 -5.75
C THR A 501 2.57 -5.94 -5.14
N LYS A 502 1.39 -5.54 -5.65
CA LYS A 502 0.56 -4.52 -4.98
C LYS A 502 0.18 -4.96 -3.57
N LEU A 503 -0.22 -6.22 -3.43
CA LEU A 503 -0.44 -6.88 -2.14
C LEU A 503 0.85 -6.86 -1.28
N TYR A 504 1.98 -7.33 -1.82
CA TYR A 504 3.27 -7.38 -1.11
C TYR A 504 3.86 -5.99 -0.82
N THR A 505 3.56 -4.97 -1.62
CA THR A 505 4.04 -3.59 -1.39
C THR A 505 3.23 -2.93 -0.28
N GLN A 506 1.96 -3.36 -0.10
CA GLN A 506 1.16 -3.03 1.07
C GLN A 506 1.61 -3.81 2.31
N LEU A 507 2.10 -5.04 2.17
CA LEU A 507 2.46 -5.95 3.27
C LEU A 507 3.94 -5.97 3.68
N ASN A 508 4.86 -5.45 2.87
CA ASN A 508 6.29 -5.55 3.08
C ASN A 508 6.93 -4.16 2.97
N GLU A 509 6.81 -3.46 4.09
CA GLU A 509 7.02 -2.02 4.21
C GLU A 509 8.48 -1.55 4.23
N ASN A 510 9.44 -2.49 4.31
CA ASN A 510 10.82 -2.18 4.72
C ASN A 510 11.95 -2.70 3.81
N GLN A 511 11.72 -3.27 2.62
CA GLN A 511 12.86 -3.81 1.83
C GLN A 511 12.82 -3.49 0.34
N LYS A 512 13.82 -2.70 -0.09
CA LYS A 512 14.06 -2.25 -1.48
C LYS A 512 14.42 -3.37 -2.47
N ASN A 513 14.75 -4.59 -2.03
CA ASN A 513 15.50 -5.55 -2.89
C ASN A 513 15.11 -7.04 -2.82
N LYS A 514 13.97 -7.44 -2.24
CA LYS A 514 13.58 -8.88 -2.34
C LYS A 514 12.88 -9.16 -3.67
N ARG A 515 13.50 -10.02 -4.50
CA ARG A 515 12.81 -10.73 -5.59
C ARG A 515 11.60 -11.46 -5.01
N LEU A 516 10.44 -11.36 -5.67
CA LEU A 516 9.31 -12.26 -5.42
C LEU A 516 9.84 -13.70 -5.54
N THR A 517 10.01 -14.38 -4.42
CA THR A 517 10.37 -15.80 -4.48
C THR A 517 9.11 -16.58 -4.81
N SER A 518 9.25 -17.60 -5.65
CA SER A 518 8.18 -18.53 -6.03
C SER A 518 7.51 -19.23 -4.83
N ARG A 519 8.03 -19.07 -3.61
CA ARG A 519 7.54 -19.71 -2.38
C ARG A 519 6.20 -19.15 -1.89
N CYS A 520 5.93 -17.85 -2.04
CA CYS A 520 4.72 -17.23 -1.47
C CYS A 520 3.41 -17.64 -2.19
N PHE A 521 3.54 -18.15 -3.42
CA PHE A 521 2.42 -18.61 -4.25
C PHE A 521 2.68 -19.97 -4.88
N LYS A 522 3.62 -20.74 -4.30
CA LYS A 522 3.99 -22.09 -4.79
C LYS A 522 2.78 -23.04 -4.88
N GLN A 523 1.66 -22.68 -4.26
CA GLN A 523 0.42 -23.45 -4.20
C GLN A 523 -0.66 -23.03 -5.22
N LEU A 524 -0.59 -21.84 -5.85
CA LEU A 524 -1.57 -21.45 -6.87
C LEU A 524 -1.33 -22.12 -8.23
N TYR A 525 -0.12 -22.64 -8.47
CA TYR A 525 0.24 -23.24 -9.76
C TYR A 525 -0.28 -24.68 -9.93
N ALA A 526 -0.77 -25.33 -8.88
CA ALA A 526 -1.02 -26.78 -8.87
C ALA A 526 -2.49 -27.19 -8.69
N THR A 527 -3.42 -26.28 -8.41
CA THR A 527 -4.83 -26.61 -8.16
C THR A 527 -5.70 -26.51 -9.43
N GLN A 528 -6.61 -27.47 -9.58
CA GLN A 528 -7.44 -27.76 -10.76
C GLN A 528 -7.97 -26.50 -11.46
N ILE A 529 -7.39 -26.17 -12.62
CA ILE A 529 -7.97 -25.20 -13.55
C ILE A 529 -9.27 -25.81 -14.11
N ARG A 530 -10.42 -25.48 -13.51
CA ARG A 530 -11.73 -25.78 -14.10
C ARG A 530 -12.06 -24.73 -15.16
N LYS A 531 -11.54 -24.94 -16.38
CA LYS A 531 -11.93 -24.16 -17.56
C LYS A 531 -13.30 -24.62 -18.03
N ASN A 532 -14.32 -23.78 -17.91
CA ASN A 532 -15.58 -24.02 -18.59
C ASN A 532 -15.59 -23.31 -19.97
N ARG A 533 -15.58 -24.11 -21.05
CA ARG A 533 -15.70 -23.63 -22.44
C ARG A 533 -17.00 -24.07 -23.12
N GLN A 534 -17.83 -24.88 -22.46
CA GLN A 534 -18.90 -25.65 -23.13
C GLN A 534 -20.31 -25.05 -22.98
N ASN A 535 -20.48 -23.95 -22.25
CA ASN A 535 -21.81 -23.34 -22.07
C ASN A 535 -22.06 -22.22 -23.09
N HIS A 536 -23.04 -22.37 -23.98
CA HIS A 536 -23.31 -21.42 -25.08
C HIS A 536 -23.72 -20.01 -24.59
N LYS A 537 -24.24 -19.87 -23.36
CA LYS A 537 -24.51 -18.56 -22.73
C LYS A 537 -23.24 -17.82 -22.30
N PHE A 538 -22.14 -18.53 -22.03
CA PHE A 538 -20.87 -17.97 -21.57
C PHE A 538 -20.21 -17.12 -22.67
N ASN A 539 -20.19 -17.65 -23.90
CA ASN A 539 -19.50 -17.11 -25.08
C ASN A 539 -19.94 -15.73 -25.59
N VAL A 540 -20.86 -15.05 -24.89
CA VAL A 540 -21.31 -13.70 -25.26
C VAL A 540 -20.43 -12.63 -24.63
N MET A 541 -20.19 -12.69 -23.31
CA MET A 541 -19.43 -11.67 -22.58
C MET A 541 -18.12 -12.18 -21.98
N LEU A 542 -18.06 -13.45 -21.55
CA LEU A 542 -16.93 -14.05 -20.85
C LEU A 542 -16.44 -15.27 -21.61
N THR A 543 -15.15 -15.38 -21.91
CA THR A 543 -14.64 -16.49 -22.73
C THR A 543 -14.05 -17.63 -21.90
N SER A 544 -13.59 -17.35 -20.69
CA SER A 544 -13.19 -18.37 -19.73
C SER A 544 -13.15 -17.82 -18.30
N VAL A 545 -13.31 -18.70 -17.32
CA VAL A 545 -13.08 -18.43 -15.90
C VAL A 545 -12.08 -19.47 -15.38
N SER A 546 -11.17 -19.05 -14.53
CA SER A 546 -10.22 -19.90 -13.81
C SER A 546 -10.16 -19.47 -12.35
N LEU A 547 -10.27 -20.43 -11.44
CA LEU A 547 -10.24 -20.20 -9.99
C LEU A 547 -9.00 -20.87 -9.41
N ASN A 548 -8.24 -20.12 -8.61
CA ASN A 548 -7.06 -20.61 -7.91
C ASN A 548 -7.12 -20.09 -6.46
N PHE A 549 -6.75 -20.92 -5.50
CA PHE A 549 -6.65 -20.52 -4.11
C PHE A 549 -5.53 -21.28 -3.38
N SER A 550 -5.07 -20.70 -2.29
CA SER A 550 -4.23 -21.34 -1.28
C SER A 550 -4.87 -21.15 0.09
N GLU A 551 -4.22 -21.63 1.15
CA GLU A 551 -4.71 -21.43 2.53
C GLU A 551 -5.03 -19.96 2.85
N LEU A 552 -4.26 -19.01 2.31
CA LEU A 552 -4.35 -17.59 2.68
C LEU A 552 -4.76 -16.66 1.53
N HIS A 553 -4.89 -17.16 0.31
CA HIS A 553 -5.08 -16.32 -0.88
C HIS A 553 -6.11 -16.92 -1.84
N SER A 554 -6.87 -16.07 -2.51
CA SER A 554 -7.75 -16.50 -3.60
C SER A 554 -7.60 -15.57 -4.80
N LEU A 555 -7.60 -16.16 -5.99
CA LEU A 555 -7.42 -15.49 -7.27
C LEU A 555 -8.36 -16.11 -8.31
N CYS A 556 -9.27 -15.29 -8.80
CA CYS A 556 -10.10 -15.58 -9.96
C CYS A 556 -9.60 -14.79 -11.17
N TYR A 557 -9.43 -15.49 -12.29
CA TYR A 557 -9.10 -14.95 -13.60
C TYR A 557 -10.29 -15.16 -14.53
N VAL A 558 -10.76 -14.09 -15.15
CA VAL A 558 -11.92 -14.11 -16.05
C VAL A 558 -11.57 -13.42 -17.35
N GLU A 559 -11.46 -14.18 -18.44
CA GLU A 559 -11.26 -13.62 -19.79
C GLU A 559 -12.56 -12.99 -20.28
N VAL A 560 -12.44 -11.80 -20.88
CA VAL A 560 -13.56 -11.00 -21.37
C VAL A 560 -13.53 -10.98 -22.90
N ALA A 561 -14.69 -11.09 -23.53
CA ALA A 561 -14.80 -10.94 -24.98
C ALA A 561 -14.40 -9.52 -25.43
N GLU A 562 -13.80 -9.42 -26.63
CA GLU A 562 -13.24 -8.16 -27.18
C GLU A 562 -14.24 -6.98 -27.19
N ASP A 563 -15.51 -7.25 -27.50
CA ASP A 563 -16.55 -6.23 -27.56
C ASP A 563 -16.95 -5.68 -26.18
N HIS A 564 -16.60 -6.39 -25.10
CA HIS A 564 -17.01 -6.07 -23.73
C HIS A 564 -15.89 -5.47 -22.87
N LYS A 565 -14.71 -5.20 -23.45
CA LYS A 565 -13.55 -4.59 -22.76
C LYS A 565 -13.91 -3.34 -21.95
N LEU A 566 -14.67 -2.44 -22.57
CA LEU A 566 -15.03 -1.16 -21.96
C LEU A 566 -16.01 -1.35 -20.79
N VAL A 567 -16.95 -2.30 -20.93
CA VAL A 567 -17.86 -2.67 -19.85
C VAL A 567 -17.09 -3.30 -18.69
N ALA A 568 -16.13 -4.20 -18.97
CA ALA A 568 -15.28 -4.81 -17.94
C ALA A 568 -14.40 -3.79 -17.20
N GLN A 569 -13.85 -2.79 -17.90
CA GLN A 569 -13.11 -1.69 -17.28
C GLN A 569 -13.99 -0.91 -16.30
N LEU A 570 -15.20 -0.52 -16.72
CA LEU A 570 -16.15 0.19 -15.87
C LEU A 570 -16.63 -0.68 -14.70
N ALA A 571 -16.99 -1.94 -14.99
CA ALA A 571 -17.41 -2.91 -13.99
C ALA A 571 -16.33 -3.14 -12.92
N SER A 572 -15.05 -3.19 -13.29
CA SER A 572 -13.97 -3.32 -12.31
C SER A 572 -13.96 -2.16 -11.30
N GLN A 573 -14.21 -0.92 -11.73
CA GLN A 573 -14.28 0.24 -10.84
C GLN A 573 -15.56 0.23 -9.99
N VAL A 574 -16.71 -0.07 -10.62
CA VAL A 574 -18.00 -0.12 -9.91
C VAL A 574 -18.02 -1.24 -8.87
N ILE A 575 -17.57 -2.44 -9.20
CA ILE A 575 -17.49 -3.55 -8.25
C ILE A 575 -16.51 -3.22 -7.11
N ALA A 576 -15.31 -2.70 -7.42
CA ALA A 576 -14.28 -2.40 -6.41
C ALA A 576 -14.73 -1.40 -5.34
N ALA A 577 -15.66 -0.50 -5.66
CA ALA A 577 -16.16 0.53 -4.75
C ALA A 577 -17.49 0.17 -4.06
N SER A 578 -18.02 -1.03 -4.33
CA SER A 578 -19.33 -1.43 -3.85
C SER A 578 -19.28 -2.03 -2.45
N SER A 579 -20.31 -1.79 -1.65
CA SER A 579 -20.40 -2.33 -0.29
C SER A 579 -20.38 -3.87 -0.25
N PRO A 580 -21.16 -4.60 -1.08
CA PRO A 580 -21.14 -6.06 -1.05
C PRO A 580 -19.76 -6.66 -1.41
N PHE A 581 -19.04 -6.07 -2.37
CA PHE A 581 -17.70 -6.54 -2.72
C PHE A 581 -16.68 -6.26 -1.61
N LEU A 582 -16.71 -5.05 -1.05
CA LEU A 582 -15.79 -4.64 0.03
C LEU A 582 -16.11 -5.30 1.37
N ALA A 583 -17.28 -5.93 1.52
CA ALA A 583 -17.76 -6.50 2.77
C ALA A 583 -16.70 -7.36 3.45
N ALA A 584 -16.05 -8.27 2.73
CA ALA A 584 -15.00 -9.14 3.27
C ALA A 584 -13.85 -8.39 3.95
N ARG A 585 -13.38 -7.32 3.32
CA ARG A 585 -12.30 -6.47 3.85
C ARG A 585 -12.81 -5.59 4.98
N VAL A 586 -14.04 -5.08 4.88
CA VAL A 586 -14.62 -4.25 5.92
C VAL A 586 -14.95 -5.09 7.16
N THR A 587 -15.43 -6.32 7.03
CA THR A 587 -15.80 -7.18 8.16
C THR A 587 -14.64 -7.95 8.77
N GLY A 588 -13.42 -7.78 8.26
CA GLY A 588 -12.22 -8.41 8.80
C GLY A 588 -12.04 -9.87 8.43
N GLU A 589 -12.69 -10.35 7.36
CA GLU A 589 -12.45 -11.69 6.82
C GLU A 589 -11.12 -11.80 6.07
N CYS A 590 -10.63 -10.69 5.53
CA CYS A 590 -9.36 -10.64 4.80
C CYS A 590 -8.63 -9.31 4.97
N TYR A 591 -7.31 -9.31 4.81
CA TYR A 591 -6.52 -8.08 4.79
C TYR A 591 -6.76 -7.23 3.53
N CYS A 592 -6.97 -7.87 2.39
CA CYS A 592 -7.13 -7.17 1.12
C CYS A 592 -8.06 -7.95 0.19
N ILE A 593 -8.89 -7.20 -0.54
CA ILE A 593 -9.73 -7.68 -1.62
C ILE A 593 -9.69 -6.67 -2.76
N GLY A 594 -9.64 -7.14 -4.00
CA GLY A 594 -9.52 -6.27 -5.16
C GLY A 594 -10.02 -6.90 -6.45
N ILE A 595 -10.43 -6.04 -7.37
CA ILE A 595 -10.74 -6.40 -8.74
C ILE A 595 -10.02 -5.44 -9.67
N THR A 596 -9.40 -5.95 -10.73
CA THR A 596 -8.77 -5.11 -11.74
C THR A 596 -8.96 -5.71 -13.12
N TYR A 597 -9.26 -4.86 -14.09
CA TYR A 597 -9.18 -5.23 -15.50
C TYR A 597 -7.75 -5.04 -16.00
N CYS A 598 -7.23 -6.02 -16.74
CA CYS A 598 -5.94 -5.95 -17.41
C CYS A 598 -6.13 -5.88 -18.93
N GLU A 599 -5.71 -4.77 -19.53
CA GLU A 599 -5.81 -4.53 -20.98
C GLU A 599 -5.01 -5.55 -21.80
N SER A 600 -3.83 -5.98 -21.32
CA SER A 600 -2.93 -6.87 -22.06
C SER A 600 -3.43 -8.31 -22.13
N SER A 601 -3.99 -8.82 -21.02
CA SER A 601 -4.57 -10.17 -20.99
C SER A 601 -6.06 -10.21 -21.35
N ASN A 602 -6.68 -9.06 -21.63
CA ASN A 602 -8.13 -8.91 -21.83
C ASN A 602 -8.96 -9.66 -20.76
N ALA A 603 -8.62 -9.44 -19.48
CA ALA A 603 -9.19 -10.23 -18.40
C ALA A 603 -9.39 -9.41 -17.11
N LEU A 604 -10.37 -9.83 -16.33
CA LEU A 604 -10.58 -9.40 -14.96
C LEU A 604 -9.83 -10.34 -14.00
N TYR A 605 -9.18 -9.74 -13.01
CA TYR A 605 -8.57 -10.45 -11.89
C TYR A 605 -9.29 -10.02 -10.63
N LEU A 606 -10.00 -10.96 -9.98
CA LEU A 606 -10.58 -10.78 -8.66
C LEU A 606 -9.69 -11.52 -7.67
N TYR A 607 -9.26 -10.87 -6.61
CA TYR A 607 -8.32 -11.47 -5.67
C TYR A 607 -8.58 -11.05 -4.24
N SER A 608 -8.11 -11.88 -3.31
CA SER A 608 -8.09 -11.63 -1.88
C SER A 608 -6.81 -12.19 -1.27
N ALA A 609 -6.36 -11.59 -0.17
CA ALA A 609 -5.15 -12.03 0.52
C ALA A 609 -5.26 -11.94 2.04
N PHE A 610 -4.54 -12.87 2.68
CA PHE A 610 -4.70 -13.22 4.09
C PHE A 610 -6.19 -13.34 4.40
N ASP A 611 -6.82 -14.21 3.61
CA ASP A 611 -8.24 -14.40 3.59
C ASP A 611 -8.59 -15.68 4.35
N HIS A 612 -9.42 -15.52 5.38
CA HIS A 612 -9.92 -16.62 6.19
C HIS A 612 -10.80 -17.60 5.37
N TRP A 613 -11.47 -17.12 4.33
CA TRP A 613 -12.42 -17.86 3.50
C TRP A 613 -11.93 -18.11 2.07
N SER A 614 -10.61 -18.18 1.86
CA SER A 614 -9.98 -18.23 0.52
C SER A 614 -10.60 -19.28 -0.42
N GLU A 615 -10.85 -20.50 0.06
CA GLU A 615 -11.45 -21.60 -0.70
C GLU A 615 -12.91 -21.32 -1.14
N SER A 616 -13.69 -20.66 -0.27
CA SER A 616 -15.10 -20.31 -0.56
C SER A 616 -15.28 -18.91 -1.16
N ARG A 617 -14.19 -18.16 -1.38
CA ARG A 617 -14.25 -16.74 -1.79
C ARG A 617 -14.97 -16.54 -3.12
N ALA A 618 -14.81 -17.45 -4.09
CA ALA A 618 -15.47 -17.34 -5.39
C ALA A 618 -17.02 -17.39 -5.27
N GLU A 619 -17.54 -18.25 -4.40
CA GLU A 619 -18.98 -18.35 -4.12
C GLU A 619 -19.50 -17.10 -3.41
N ARG A 620 -18.78 -16.63 -2.38
CA ARG A 620 -19.10 -15.38 -1.69
C ARG A 620 -19.08 -14.19 -2.64
N LEU A 621 -18.14 -14.14 -3.57
CA LEU A 621 -18.08 -13.12 -4.62
C LEU A 621 -19.28 -13.21 -5.56
N SER A 622 -19.74 -14.41 -5.94
CA SER A 622 -20.96 -14.56 -6.75
C SER A 622 -22.19 -13.93 -6.07
N ILE A 623 -22.36 -14.17 -4.77
CA ILE A 623 -23.44 -13.57 -3.97
C ILE A 623 -23.29 -12.04 -3.94
N ALA A 624 -22.10 -11.53 -3.64
CA ALA A 624 -21.82 -10.10 -3.62
C ALA A 624 -22.13 -9.44 -4.98
N LEU A 625 -21.74 -10.07 -6.10
CA LEU A 625 -22.04 -9.58 -7.45
C LEU A 625 -23.55 -9.57 -7.73
N SER A 626 -24.28 -10.58 -7.27
CA SER A 626 -25.75 -10.59 -7.36
C SER A 626 -26.38 -9.44 -6.59
N ASP A 627 -25.89 -9.11 -5.40
CA ASP A 627 -26.42 -8.01 -4.60
C ASP A 627 -26.09 -6.64 -5.21
N ILE A 628 -24.89 -6.47 -5.78
CA ILE A 628 -24.53 -5.27 -6.55
C ILE A 628 -25.47 -5.08 -7.75
N ALA A 629 -25.79 -6.15 -8.46
CA ALA A 629 -26.68 -6.11 -9.62
C ALA A 629 -28.13 -5.71 -9.29
N LYS A 630 -28.56 -5.92 -8.04
CA LYS A 630 -29.90 -5.52 -7.56
C LYS A 630 -29.97 -4.03 -7.22
N ASP A 631 -28.86 -3.40 -6.86
CA ASP A 631 -28.81 -1.99 -6.46
C ASP A 631 -28.74 -1.05 -7.68
N SER A 632 -29.90 -0.78 -8.28
CA SER A 632 -30.01 0.04 -9.49
C SER A 632 -29.55 1.49 -9.28
N LEU A 633 -29.80 2.06 -8.11
CA LEU A 633 -29.39 3.44 -7.79
C LEU A 633 -27.87 3.54 -7.67
N TYR A 634 -27.24 2.59 -6.97
CA TYR A 634 -25.78 2.53 -6.89
C TYR A 634 -25.16 2.38 -8.27
N LEU A 635 -25.66 1.44 -9.09
CA LEU A 635 -25.15 1.21 -10.45
C LEU A 635 -25.21 2.47 -11.31
N GLU A 636 -26.30 3.23 -11.24
CA GLU A 636 -26.45 4.48 -11.98
C GLU A 636 -25.41 5.54 -11.55
N LEU A 637 -25.31 5.81 -10.25
CA LEU A 637 -24.39 6.81 -9.70
C LEU A 637 -22.92 6.42 -9.92
N ALA A 638 -22.57 5.16 -9.64
CA ALA A 638 -21.22 4.64 -9.76
C ALA A 638 -20.76 4.57 -11.22
N LEU A 639 -21.64 4.17 -12.15
CA LEU A 639 -21.32 4.14 -13.57
C LEU A 639 -21.01 5.55 -14.10
N ASN A 640 -21.76 6.57 -13.68
CA ASN A 640 -21.49 7.95 -14.08
C ASN A 640 -20.09 8.41 -13.63
N LEU A 641 -19.71 8.12 -12.38
CA LEU A 641 -18.38 8.41 -11.86
C LEU A 641 -17.27 7.62 -12.58
N ALA A 642 -17.48 6.32 -12.81
CA ALA A 642 -16.54 5.46 -13.52
C ALA A 642 -16.29 5.96 -14.96
N LYS A 643 -17.34 6.37 -15.67
CA LYS A 643 -17.23 6.96 -17.02
C LYS A 643 -16.43 8.26 -17.01
N GLN A 644 -16.67 9.14 -16.04
CA GLN A 644 -15.91 10.39 -15.91
C GLN A 644 -14.43 10.12 -15.64
N LYS A 645 -14.12 9.22 -14.70
CA LYS A 645 -12.75 8.84 -14.39
C LYS A 645 -12.04 8.21 -15.59
N LEU A 646 -12.69 7.30 -16.29
CA LEU A 646 -12.13 6.67 -17.49
C LEU A 646 -11.88 7.70 -18.59
N LYS A 647 -12.82 8.61 -18.84
CA LYS A 647 -12.65 9.71 -19.80
C LYS A 647 -11.42 10.57 -19.47
N GLN A 648 -11.25 10.97 -18.21
CA GLN A 648 -10.10 11.74 -17.76
C GLN A 648 -8.79 10.96 -17.94
N TYR A 649 -8.78 9.67 -17.59
CA TYR A 649 -7.63 8.81 -17.76
C TYR A 649 -7.22 8.68 -19.24
N THR A 650 -8.18 8.42 -20.12
CA THR A 650 -7.93 8.27 -21.57
C THR A 650 -7.43 9.56 -22.21
N ILE A 651 -8.07 10.70 -21.92
CA ILE A 651 -7.64 12.00 -22.44
C ILE A 651 -6.18 12.28 -22.03
N LYS A 652 -5.84 12.02 -20.77
CA LYS A 652 -4.46 12.19 -20.27
C LYS A 652 -3.48 11.19 -20.91
N LYS A 653 -3.90 9.94 -21.10
CA LYS A 653 -3.05 8.88 -21.69
C LYS A 653 -2.62 9.23 -23.11
N PHE A 654 -3.49 9.85 -23.89
CA PHE A 654 -3.24 10.20 -25.29
C PHE A 654 -2.91 11.68 -25.52
N SER A 655 -2.76 12.49 -24.46
CA SER A 655 -2.49 13.93 -24.60
C SER A 655 -1.12 14.25 -25.19
N CYS A 656 -0.20 13.28 -25.22
CA CYS A 656 1.09 13.42 -25.88
C CYS A 656 1.02 13.31 -27.42
N LEU A 657 -0.10 12.79 -27.96
CA LEU A 657 -0.30 12.62 -29.39
C LEU A 657 -1.16 13.77 -29.96
N ASN A 658 -0.77 14.29 -31.12
CA ASN A 658 -1.60 15.22 -31.89
C ASN A 658 -2.78 14.48 -32.59
N LEU A 659 -3.73 15.23 -33.16
CA LEU A 659 -4.93 14.65 -33.79
C LEU A 659 -4.63 13.70 -34.95
N ALA A 660 -3.62 13.99 -35.77
CA ALA A 660 -3.22 13.12 -36.87
C ALA A 660 -2.62 11.80 -36.36
N GLN A 661 -1.76 11.86 -35.33
CA GLN A 661 -1.18 10.68 -34.68
C GLN A 661 -2.25 9.83 -33.98
N GLN A 662 -3.21 10.46 -33.29
CA GLN A 662 -4.35 9.74 -32.71
C GLN A 662 -5.17 9.03 -33.79
N HIS A 663 -5.38 9.67 -34.95
CA HIS A 663 -6.06 9.04 -36.07
C HIS A 663 -5.28 7.84 -36.64
N SER A 664 -3.96 7.95 -36.81
CA SER A 664 -3.10 6.83 -37.23
C SER A 664 -3.16 5.67 -36.22
N LEU A 665 -3.11 5.96 -34.92
CA LEU A 665 -3.23 4.95 -33.88
C LEU A 665 -4.61 4.27 -33.89
N ASN A 666 -5.68 5.01 -34.15
CA ASN A 666 -7.03 4.48 -34.28
C ASN A 666 -7.16 3.49 -35.45
N GLN A 667 -6.48 3.76 -36.56
CA GLN A 667 -6.45 2.83 -37.71
C GLN A 667 -5.70 1.54 -37.38
N LEU A 668 -4.59 1.61 -36.65
CA LEU A 668 -3.78 0.45 -36.27
C LEU A 668 -4.45 -0.46 -35.24
N THR A 669 -5.22 0.13 -34.34
CA THR A 669 -5.84 -0.59 -33.20
C THR A 669 -7.29 -0.99 -33.45
N ILE A 670 -7.89 -0.52 -34.56
CA ILE A 670 -9.30 -0.75 -34.91
C ILE A 670 -10.24 -0.23 -33.79
N VAL A 671 -9.77 0.73 -32.99
CA VAL A 671 -10.50 1.33 -31.88
C VAL A 671 -10.29 2.84 -31.91
N ARG A 672 -11.38 3.61 -31.84
CA ARG A 672 -11.27 5.07 -31.67
C ARG A 672 -10.84 5.41 -30.24
N HIS A 673 -9.63 5.94 -30.12
CA HIS A 673 -9.00 6.44 -28.89
C HIS A 673 -9.13 7.95 -28.71
N ASP A 674 -9.77 8.65 -29.67
CA ASP A 674 -10.11 10.06 -29.53
C ASP A 674 -11.26 10.26 -28.52
N ALA A 675 -11.32 11.48 -27.94
CA ALA A 675 -12.26 11.79 -26.87
C ALA A 675 -13.74 11.63 -27.26
N GLU A 676 -14.08 11.85 -28.54
CA GLU A 676 -15.44 11.78 -29.04
C GLU A 676 -15.86 10.33 -29.34
N GLY A 677 -14.98 9.54 -29.95
CA GLY A 677 -15.17 8.11 -30.12
C GLY A 677 -15.34 7.37 -28.79
N LEU A 678 -14.54 7.71 -27.78
CA LEU A 678 -14.74 7.18 -26.43
C LEU A 678 -16.09 7.61 -25.84
N ARG A 679 -16.47 8.88 -25.99
CA ARG A 679 -17.75 9.41 -25.49
C ARG A 679 -18.95 8.63 -26.04
N LEU A 680 -18.97 8.40 -27.35
CA LEU A 680 -20.04 7.65 -28.01
C LEU A 680 -20.15 6.22 -27.48
N ARG A 681 -19.02 5.51 -27.33
CA ARG A 681 -18.99 4.15 -26.79
C ARG A 681 -19.40 4.10 -25.31
N LEU A 682 -18.96 5.05 -24.49
CA LEU A 682 -19.37 5.14 -23.09
C LEU A 682 -20.88 5.43 -22.97
N ASN A 683 -21.46 6.20 -23.88
CA ASN A 683 -22.91 6.47 -23.88
C ASN A 683 -23.75 5.24 -24.20
N GLN A 684 -23.21 4.27 -24.95
CA GLN A 684 -23.89 3.00 -25.23
C GLN A 684 -23.96 2.07 -24.02
N ILE A 685 -23.09 2.26 -23.02
CA ILE A 685 -23.07 1.43 -21.80
C ILE A 685 -24.07 2.01 -20.81
N THR A 686 -25.25 1.40 -20.71
CA THR A 686 -26.29 1.79 -19.75
C THR A 686 -26.10 1.08 -18.40
N PRO A 687 -26.78 1.53 -17.32
CA PRO A 687 -26.81 0.78 -16.07
C PRO A 687 -27.32 -0.66 -16.26
N GLN A 688 -28.23 -0.90 -17.21
CA GLN A 688 -28.71 -2.24 -17.54
C GLN A 688 -27.60 -3.11 -18.15
N VAL A 689 -26.82 -2.59 -19.11
CA VAL A 689 -25.68 -3.34 -19.70
C VAL A 689 -24.65 -3.69 -18.62
N LEU A 690 -24.39 -2.76 -17.70
CA LEU A 690 -23.50 -3.01 -16.57
C LEU A 690 -24.05 -4.09 -15.63
N LYS A 691 -25.34 -4.02 -15.30
CA LYS A 691 -26.04 -5.02 -14.49
C LYS A 691 -25.92 -6.41 -15.11
N ASP A 692 -26.28 -6.55 -16.39
CA ASP A 692 -26.24 -7.82 -17.11
C ASP A 692 -24.82 -8.41 -17.10
N PHE A 693 -23.80 -7.57 -17.27
CA PHE A 693 -22.40 -7.98 -17.19
C PHE A 693 -22.01 -8.48 -15.79
N ILE A 694 -22.43 -7.79 -14.72
CA ILE A 694 -22.15 -8.17 -13.34
C ILE A 694 -22.86 -9.49 -12.96
N GLU A 695 -24.12 -9.68 -13.37
CA GLU A 695 -24.86 -10.92 -13.17
C GLU A 695 -24.20 -12.09 -13.91
N HIS A 696 -23.74 -11.85 -15.13
CA HIS A 696 -23.00 -12.86 -15.90
C HIS A 696 -21.67 -13.20 -15.22
N LEU A 697 -20.94 -12.20 -14.69
CA LEU A 697 -19.72 -12.43 -13.91
C LEU A 697 -19.98 -13.33 -12.70
N GLY A 698 -21.02 -13.05 -11.90
CA GLY A 698 -21.38 -13.87 -10.74
C GLY A 698 -21.79 -15.30 -11.13
N THR A 699 -22.58 -15.44 -12.19
CA THR A 699 -22.94 -16.75 -12.77
C THR A 699 -21.68 -17.51 -13.22
N GLY A 700 -20.72 -16.80 -13.82
CA GLY A 700 -19.44 -17.35 -14.25
C GLY A 700 -18.61 -17.95 -13.11
N LEU A 701 -18.56 -17.26 -11.97
CA LEU A 701 -17.88 -17.76 -10.77
C LEU A 701 -18.55 -19.02 -10.21
N THR A 702 -19.89 -19.06 -10.24
CA THR A 702 -20.68 -20.19 -9.73
C THR A 702 -20.49 -21.46 -10.57
N ILE A 703 -20.46 -21.31 -11.90
CA ILE A 703 -20.33 -22.42 -12.85
C ILE A 703 -18.92 -23.02 -12.88
N ALA A 704 -17.89 -22.23 -12.55
CA ALA A 704 -16.49 -22.68 -12.56
C ALA A 704 -16.10 -23.48 -11.31
N LYS A 705 -16.86 -23.32 -10.21
CA LYS A 705 -16.75 -24.17 -9.02
C LYS A 705 -17.29 -25.55 -9.34
#